data_AF-A0A0N4ZBM2-F1
#
_entry.id   AF-A0A0N4ZBM2-F1
#
_cell.length_a   1.000
_cell.length_b   1.000
_cell.length_c   1.000
_cell.angle_alpha   90.00
_cell.angle_beta   90.00
_cell.angle_gamma   90.00
#
_symmetry.space_group_name_H-M   'P 1'
#
loop_
_entity.id
_entity.type
_entity.pdbx_description
1 polymer ?
#
loop_
_entity_poly.entity_id
_entity_poly.type
_entity_poly.pdbx_seq_one_letter_code
_entity_poly.pdbx_strand_id
1 'polypeptide(L)'
;MIRNIVLLYFSFFIKLLLIINHSVIANDDIYEVRIHEEAEIGSKATLNEALEIELHKNKNCYGQFDVENVEWLHFDSKRMMFIVDGSIPIASSLLPQGILFLMCASNHMVNLPISIHVTRINRHQPTFSQKDYEFYVPISMPIDTVIEQFNVVDHDPIIYNSQISLSILPSKYKDYFDVSKNGTFKVAKNLDSLEIHKPFIIQVLAIDYGSPQLFSITNVTIIPVTVSQPINVRVNYANSHYQIFEWDFPTYGTAEEFIIYITHKNISIQEKVVTGTTSRALFKLSLESSNEYGLQVVAIDNHGESRSRKHKFKIQQTSLICDGKCGIGGKPMCFYGDYMRTEQYHDIEGAHCLCYHGYTSIQCDIKQYCPDDIVDTQYGRLEWPAAIVNQTVEVECPYSADGDKTKRKCHWDTIKKIPRWEQVSDTDSCRKQSSVLIHLGVLANYAQKNGQTISGVEAIQRFLRSILKFPAFDATKSYFDNQVATHVAHVLDILLTRNSSEIKGNITLLTNSLQSYINQFTRKLPISHTVTSNHNRVEFNTFEWIADKLNQGTKVGNSCYLQIPSSYKNDIIRSICIKNTTFYDKNHLSLTILNVFADQHTALPLGHRAVVGLMKPNKNVNYTCAFLNPKTNEWSKNGLYVVNNFYDDEFVLCETNHLGIFTLLPESYFDNRIFTITKLLSALPLITNATIIVCSLTLLFLVCIQRAGDPAFSFLLAFLLLIHLLQVAIISIPDYQILQKYDKIIYMAFQFCLTSIAMLVAFINNTIYIQCADLNKDIVDIINVPIRIIIIIVASIILPGILTYVTFETDIYILKNIISINPQFRQFHWVFGATCLFPIMILLGIATAFGVYAIFQGLYIQEKEKQSVKKENVYSNIILSSLCSFCFILCFYLDFFLFLLRGTTLYVLIYCFFQISLVLSIIFYVKYYFNIGSSKLKENVQGNTVGKAYDMSHDRLLGTSPSEQYSPEVDHSSANTSPPPISYTTTYGYADSVNSSTSHKDIGTYRPGIDTIDLYPTQGTWKNCKRNGPLVSLV
;
A
#
# COMPACT_ATOMS: atom_id res chain seq x y z
N MET A 1 -29.98 71.92 12.80
CA MET A 1 -29.61 73.17 13.49
C MET A 1 -30.63 73.58 14.55
N ILE A 2 -31.88 73.94 14.18
CA ILE A 2 -32.93 74.43 15.11
C ILE A 2 -33.13 73.51 16.34
N ARG A 3 -33.13 72.17 16.17
CA ARG A 3 -33.30 71.21 17.29
C ARG A 3 -32.27 71.34 18.42
N ASN A 4 -31.06 71.86 18.14
CA ASN A 4 -30.00 71.99 19.16
C ASN A 4 -30.11 73.28 19.97
N ILE A 5 -30.80 74.32 19.46
CA ILE A 5 -30.99 75.59 20.15
C ILE A 5 -32.06 75.45 21.26
N VAL A 6 -33.12 74.68 20.99
CA VAL A 6 -34.19 74.39 21.96
C VAL A 6 -33.67 73.59 23.16
N LEU A 7 -32.81 72.59 22.93
CA LEU A 7 -32.21 71.78 24.00
C LEU A 7 -31.27 72.58 24.93
N LEU A 8 -30.55 73.57 24.39
CA LEU A 8 -29.68 74.44 25.19
C LEU A 8 -30.48 75.37 26.12
N TYR A 9 -31.60 75.92 25.66
CA TYR A 9 -32.50 76.73 26.49
C TYR A 9 -33.15 75.90 27.63
N PHE A 10 -33.57 74.67 27.33
CA PHE A 10 -34.19 73.78 28.32
C PHE A 10 -33.22 73.40 29.46
N SER A 11 -31.95 73.14 29.13
CA SER A 11 -30.89 72.83 30.09
C SER A 11 -30.62 73.98 31.09
N PHE A 12 -30.68 75.23 30.60
CA PHE A 12 -30.46 76.41 31.45
C PHE A 12 -31.63 76.66 32.42
N PHE A 13 -32.87 76.47 31.96
CA PHE A 13 -34.06 76.71 32.77
C PHE A 13 -34.23 75.68 33.91
N ILE A 14 -33.90 74.41 33.67
CA ILE A 14 -33.94 73.36 34.70
C ILE A 14 -32.89 73.59 35.79
N LYS A 15 -31.69 74.08 35.43
CA LYS A 15 -30.67 74.49 36.41
C LYS A 15 -31.08 75.69 37.27
N LEU A 16 -31.99 76.54 36.79
CA LEU A 16 -32.50 77.67 37.56
C LEU A 16 -33.63 77.27 38.53
N LEU A 17 -34.42 76.25 38.19
CA LEU A 17 -35.49 75.74 39.05
C LEU A 17 -34.97 74.88 40.23
N LEU A 18 -33.89 74.13 40.04
CA LEU A 18 -33.33 73.25 41.08
C LEU A 18 -32.51 73.97 42.17
N ILE A 19 -32.40 75.31 42.10
CA ILE A 19 -31.81 76.15 43.16
C ILE A 19 -32.89 76.61 44.17
N ILE A 20 -34.18 76.39 43.88
CA ILE A 20 -35.31 76.84 44.70
C ILE A 20 -36.12 75.63 45.22
N ASN A 21 -35.48 74.79 46.05
CA ASN A 21 -36.15 73.86 46.98
C ASN A 21 -35.14 73.15 47.93
N HIS A 22 -34.54 73.89 48.87
CA HIS A 22 -34.06 73.34 50.15
C HIS A 22 -33.73 74.46 51.15
N SER A 23 -34.79 75.03 51.73
CA SER A 23 -34.75 75.96 52.87
C SER A 23 -36.11 75.89 53.56
N VAL A 24 -36.15 75.78 54.89
CA VAL A 24 -37.15 74.97 55.62
C VAL A 24 -36.92 73.48 55.29
N ILE A 25 -36.78 72.57 56.26
CA ILE A 25 -37.14 72.62 57.69
C ILE A 25 -35.93 73.01 58.55
N ALA A 26 -36.10 74.02 59.41
CA ALA A 26 -35.38 74.07 60.67
C ALA A 26 -36.29 73.36 61.68
N ASN A 27 -35.83 72.25 62.27
CA ASN A 27 -36.47 71.71 63.46
C ASN A 27 -36.04 72.59 64.64
N ASP A 28 -36.96 72.90 65.54
CA ASP A 28 -36.63 73.35 66.90
C ASP A 28 -36.20 72.14 67.76
N ASP A 29 -35.23 71.36 67.25
CA ASP A 29 -34.64 70.23 67.97
C ASP A 29 -33.74 70.79 69.09
N ILE A 30 -34.18 70.64 70.33
CA ILE A 30 -33.33 70.91 71.49
C ILE A 30 -32.23 69.85 71.51
N TYR A 31 -30.98 70.29 71.37
CA TYR A 31 -29.81 69.43 71.40
C TYR A 31 -29.57 68.91 72.83
N GLU A 32 -29.09 67.66 72.97
CA GLU A 32 -28.84 67.08 74.29
C GLU A 32 -27.35 66.91 74.58
N VAL A 33 -26.94 67.29 75.79
CA VAL A 33 -25.64 66.99 76.38
C VAL A 33 -25.86 66.13 77.62
N ARG A 34 -25.20 64.98 77.68
CA ARG A 34 -25.39 63.94 78.71
C ARG A 34 -24.08 63.70 79.47
N ILE A 35 -24.13 63.79 80.80
CA ILE A 35 -23.00 63.49 81.70
C ILE A 35 -23.47 62.47 82.74
N HIS A 36 -22.61 61.56 83.18
CA HIS A 36 -22.96 60.69 84.30
C HIS A 36 -22.69 61.35 85.66
N GLU A 37 -23.53 61.05 86.66
CA GLU A 37 -23.42 61.56 88.03
C GLU A 37 -22.10 61.18 88.75
N GLU A 38 -21.40 60.15 88.26
CA GLU A 38 -20.10 59.69 88.77
C GLU A 38 -18.88 60.30 88.00
N ALA A 39 -19.05 61.32 87.14
CA ALA A 39 -17.98 61.79 86.26
C ALA A 39 -16.97 62.73 86.94
N GLU A 40 -15.67 62.48 86.72
CA GLU A 40 -14.57 63.28 87.28
C GLU A 40 -14.36 64.60 86.51
N ILE A 41 -13.73 65.58 87.17
CA ILE A 41 -13.33 66.86 86.53
C ILE A 41 -12.38 66.58 85.36
N GLY A 42 -12.67 67.17 84.19
CA GLY A 42 -12.02 66.89 82.92
C GLY A 42 -12.71 65.85 82.03
N SER A 43 -13.78 65.18 82.50
CA SER A 43 -14.54 64.21 81.70
C SER A 43 -15.25 64.87 80.51
N LYS A 44 -15.27 64.17 79.35
CA LYS A 44 -16.10 64.54 78.18
C LYS A 44 -17.58 64.23 78.48
N ALA A 45 -18.48 65.19 78.25
CA ALA A 45 -19.91 64.90 78.17
C ALA A 45 -20.29 64.32 76.78
N THR A 46 -21.17 63.33 76.78
CA THR A 46 -21.73 62.73 75.56
C THR A 46 -22.72 63.68 74.92
N LEU A 47 -22.75 63.76 73.60
CA LEU A 47 -23.64 64.63 72.85
C LEU A 47 -24.66 63.77 72.11
N ASN A 48 -25.87 64.25 71.85
CA ASN A 48 -26.74 63.58 70.89
C ASN A 48 -26.20 63.72 69.45
N GLU A 49 -26.56 62.79 68.57
CA GLU A 49 -26.05 62.72 67.20
C GLU A 49 -26.25 64.04 66.42
N ALA A 50 -27.38 64.71 66.61
CA ALA A 50 -27.69 65.98 65.96
C ALA A 50 -26.69 67.08 66.35
N LEU A 51 -26.29 67.15 67.63
CA LEU A 51 -25.31 68.11 68.13
C LEU A 51 -23.90 67.77 67.60
N GLU A 52 -23.51 66.50 67.60
CA GLU A 52 -22.24 66.05 67.02
C GLU A 52 -22.09 66.43 65.53
N ILE A 53 -23.16 66.29 64.75
CA ILE A 53 -23.19 66.66 63.32
C ILE A 53 -23.03 68.18 63.15
N GLU A 54 -23.81 68.99 63.86
CA GLU A 54 -23.78 70.45 63.69
C GLU A 54 -22.47 71.07 64.24
N LEU A 55 -21.90 70.51 65.32
CA LEU A 55 -20.56 70.90 65.80
C LEU A 55 -19.45 70.50 64.80
N HIS A 56 -19.49 69.30 64.22
CA HIS A 56 -18.48 68.90 63.23
C HIS A 56 -18.56 69.72 61.94
N LYS A 57 -19.77 70.08 61.51
CA LYS A 57 -20.03 71.00 60.37
C LYS A 57 -19.45 72.39 60.64
N ASN A 58 -19.60 72.91 61.86
CA ASN A 58 -19.11 74.24 62.27
C ASN A 58 -17.77 74.20 63.04
N LYS A 59 -16.96 73.15 62.87
CA LYS A 59 -15.71 72.93 63.65
C LYS A 59 -14.60 73.99 63.52
N ASN A 60 -14.77 74.96 62.62
CA ASN A 60 -13.86 76.08 62.42
C ASN A 60 -14.34 77.37 63.14
N CYS A 61 -15.43 77.28 63.92
CA CYS A 61 -16.09 78.40 64.58
C CYS A 61 -15.74 78.44 66.08
N TYR A 62 -15.67 79.63 66.67
CA TYR A 62 -15.46 79.77 68.11
C TYR A 62 -16.79 79.64 68.85
N GLY A 63 -16.91 78.65 69.72
CA GLY A 63 -18.10 78.44 70.56
C GLY A 63 -18.01 79.11 71.93
N GLN A 64 -19.09 79.77 72.34
CA GLN A 64 -19.33 80.24 73.71
C GLN A 64 -20.66 79.65 74.19
N PHE A 65 -20.64 78.95 75.33
CA PHE A 65 -21.85 78.42 75.96
C PHE A 65 -22.37 79.38 77.02
N ASP A 66 -23.68 79.59 77.06
CA ASP A 66 -24.39 80.45 78.00
C ASP A 66 -25.52 79.65 78.64
N VAL A 67 -25.58 79.59 79.98
CA VAL A 67 -26.47 78.69 80.74
C VAL A 67 -26.75 79.24 82.13
N GLU A 68 -28.02 79.22 82.54
CA GLU A 68 -28.38 79.63 83.90
C GLU A 68 -28.19 78.46 84.89
N ASN A 69 -27.58 78.76 86.04
CA ASN A 69 -27.42 77.84 87.19
C ASN A 69 -26.57 76.57 86.94
N VAL A 70 -25.69 76.56 85.93
CA VAL A 70 -24.75 75.44 85.67
C VAL A 70 -23.32 75.97 85.53
N GLU A 71 -22.59 75.99 86.66
CA GLU A 71 -21.17 76.38 86.71
C GLU A 71 -20.20 75.20 86.53
N TRP A 72 -20.69 73.96 86.58
CA TRP A 72 -19.87 72.74 86.59
C TRP A 72 -19.56 72.16 85.19
N LEU A 73 -20.07 72.77 84.11
CA LEU A 73 -19.90 72.30 82.73
C LEU A 73 -19.41 73.42 81.80
N HIS A 74 -18.27 73.22 81.15
CA HIS A 74 -17.62 74.18 80.26
C HIS A 74 -17.57 73.65 78.81
N PHE A 75 -17.61 74.53 77.80
CA PHE A 75 -17.45 74.16 76.39
C PHE A 75 -16.04 74.49 75.86
N ASP A 76 -15.23 73.48 75.56
CA ASP A 76 -13.91 73.65 74.94
C ASP A 76 -14.05 73.88 73.43
N SER A 77 -14.05 75.14 73.02
CA SER A 77 -14.13 75.57 71.62
C SER A 77 -12.92 75.20 70.75
N LYS A 78 -11.81 74.69 71.31
CA LYS A 78 -10.69 74.13 70.52
C LYS A 78 -10.91 72.66 70.19
N ARG A 79 -11.72 71.96 70.98
CA ARG A 79 -12.04 70.54 70.82
C ARG A 79 -13.49 70.29 70.38
N MET A 80 -14.33 71.33 70.38
CA MET A 80 -15.77 71.29 70.08
C MET A 80 -16.52 70.28 70.95
N MET A 81 -16.25 70.29 72.27
CA MET A 81 -16.82 69.35 73.23
C MET A 81 -17.10 69.99 74.59
N PHE A 82 -18.08 69.46 75.29
CA PHE A 82 -18.39 69.81 76.68
C PHE A 82 -17.51 69.01 77.65
N ILE A 83 -17.01 69.68 78.69
CA ILE A 83 -16.06 69.16 79.68
C ILE A 83 -16.54 69.54 81.08
N VAL A 84 -16.46 68.59 82.03
CA VAL A 84 -16.75 68.83 83.46
C VAL A 84 -15.66 69.69 84.10
N ASP A 85 -16.03 70.79 84.73
CA ASP A 85 -15.12 71.74 85.41
C ASP A 85 -15.44 71.90 86.92
N GLY A 86 -16.50 71.25 87.42
CA GLY A 86 -16.93 71.31 88.82
C GLY A 86 -17.69 70.07 89.29
N SER A 87 -18.24 70.11 90.50
CA SER A 87 -19.01 68.98 91.07
C SER A 87 -20.40 68.87 90.43
N ILE A 88 -20.74 67.68 89.93
CA ILE A 88 -22.01 67.39 89.27
C ILE A 88 -23.11 67.16 90.33
N PRO A 89 -24.33 67.70 90.16
CA PRO A 89 -25.47 67.41 91.03
C PRO A 89 -26.09 66.05 90.73
N ILE A 90 -26.68 65.40 91.74
CA ILE A 90 -27.43 64.14 91.58
C ILE A 90 -28.62 64.35 90.62
N ALA A 91 -28.93 63.33 89.80
CA ALA A 91 -29.91 63.42 88.73
C ALA A 91 -31.28 63.99 89.17
N SER A 92 -31.70 65.05 88.48
CA SER A 92 -32.91 65.86 88.75
C SER A 92 -33.95 65.65 87.65
N SER A 93 -35.25 65.80 87.99
CA SER A 93 -36.34 65.80 87.00
C SER A 93 -36.46 67.11 86.22
N LEU A 94 -35.84 68.19 86.70
CA LEU A 94 -35.66 69.44 85.97
C LEU A 94 -34.31 69.40 85.24
N LEU A 95 -34.34 69.57 83.92
CA LEU A 95 -33.18 69.59 83.04
C LEU A 95 -32.74 71.04 82.81
N PRO A 96 -31.48 71.43 83.13
CA PRO A 96 -30.97 72.75 82.80
C PRO A 96 -30.93 72.97 81.29
N GLN A 97 -31.23 74.19 80.85
CA GLN A 97 -31.17 74.58 79.45
C GLN A 97 -30.28 75.81 79.26
N GLY A 98 -29.53 75.83 78.16
CA GLY A 98 -28.63 76.91 77.77
C GLY A 98 -28.54 77.04 76.25
N ILE A 99 -27.74 77.99 75.75
CA ILE A 99 -27.53 78.22 74.33
C ILE A 99 -26.02 78.20 74.04
N LEU A 100 -25.61 77.37 73.09
CA LEU A 100 -24.26 77.42 72.52
C LEU A 100 -24.26 78.32 71.30
N PHE A 101 -23.54 79.44 71.40
CA PHE A 101 -23.32 80.40 70.34
C PHE A 101 -22.03 80.07 69.59
N LEU A 102 -22.13 79.66 68.32
CA LEU A 102 -20.98 79.42 67.45
C LEU A 102 -20.75 80.64 66.55
N MET A 103 -19.62 81.33 66.76
CA MET A 103 -19.17 82.45 65.96
C MET A 103 -18.27 81.96 64.82
N CYS A 104 -18.79 81.96 63.60
CA CYS A 104 -18.10 81.51 62.39
C CYS A 104 -17.53 82.69 61.59
N ALA A 105 -16.59 82.38 60.68
CA ALA A 105 -16.08 83.35 59.72
C ALA A 105 -17.22 83.95 58.86
N SER A 106 -17.01 85.18 58.36
CA SER A 106 -17.98 85.94 57.54
C SER A 106 -19.27 86.37 58.28
N ASN A 107 -19.18 86.70 59.58
CA ASN A 107 -20.30 87.12 60.44
C ASN A 107 -21.47 86.13 60.53
N HIS A 108 -21.23 84.84 60.24
CA HIS A 108 -22.23 83.80 60.43
C HIS A 108 -22.25 83.36 61.90
N MET A 109 -23.42 83.38 62.53
CA MET A 109 -23.62 82.99 63.93
C MET A 109 -24.67 81.88 63.98
N VAL A 110 -24.35 80.77 64.65
CA VAL A 110 -25.28 79.64 64.84
C VAL A 110 -25.60 79.53 66.32
N ASN A 111 -26.89 79.54 66.65
CA ASN A 111 -27.39 79.43 68.02
C ASN A 111 -27.97 78.03 68.20
N LEU A 112 -27.40 77.24 69.12
CA LEU A 112 -27.83 75.86 69.37
C LEU A 112 -28.46 75.77 70.77
N PRO A 113 -29.79 75.60 70.91
CA PRO A 113 -30.44 75.41 72.21
C PRO A 113 -30.11 74.01 72.75
N ILE A 114 -29.58 73.95 73.98
CA ILE A 114 -29.06 72.72 74.59
C ILE A 114 -29.77 72.42 75.91
N SER A 115 -30.22 71.18 76.06
CA SER A 115 -30.66 70.55 77.31
C SER A 115 -29.52 69.73 77.91
N ILE A 116 -29.28 69.87 79.21
CA ILE A 116 -28.26 69.12 79.96
C ILE A 116 -28.94 68.02 80.78
N HIS A 117 -28.46 66.79 80.62
CA HIS A 117 -28.99 65.60 81.28
C HIS A 117 -27.91 64.99 82.17
N VAL A 118 -28.14 64.93 83.48
CA VAL A 118 -27.34 64.07 84.37
C VAL A 118 -27.94 62.67 84.35
N THR A 119 -27.17 61.69 83.86
CA THR A 119 -27.55 60.28 83.71
C THR A 119 -26.83 59.42 84.74
N ARG A 120 -27.18 58.14 84.78
CA ARG A 120 -26.30 57.12 85.36
C ARG A 120 -25.12 56.84 84.45
N ILE A 121 -24.06 56.26 85.00
CA ILE A 121 -22.90 55.80 84.25
C ILE A 121 -23.27 54.64 83.32
N ASN A 122 -22.84 54.72 82.06
CA ASN A 122 -22.95 53.63 81.09
C ASN A 122 -22.04 52.46 81.49
N ARG A 123 -22.51 51.22 81.31
CA ARG A 123 -21.80 49.98 81.67
C ARG A 123 -21.93 48.85 80.63
N HIS A 124 -22.68 49.06 79.55
CA HIS A 124 -22.83 48.10 78.45
C HIS A 124 -22.30 48.75 77.16
N GLN A 125 -21.81 47.93 76.24
CA GLN A 125 -21.22 48.40 74.98
C GLN A 125 -21.89 47.72 73.79
N PRO A 126 -22.01 48.40 72.63
CA PRO A 126 -22.53 47.79 71.42
C PRO A 126 -21.69 46.58 71.04
N THR A 127 -22.32 45.44 70.81
CA THR A 127 -21.63 44.16 70.60
C THR A 127 -22.08 43.51 69.28
N PHE A 128 -21.12 43.24 68.39
CA PHE A 128 -21.34 42.54 67.13
C PHE A 128 -21.64 41.05 67.35
N SER A 129 -22.53 40.47 66.55
CA SER A 129 -22.90 39.05 66.61
C SER A 129 -21.77 38.08 66.24
N GLN A 130 -20.77 38.54 65.49
CA GLN A 130 -19.55 37.81 65.18
C GLN A 130 -18.34 38.68 65.48
N LYS A 131 -17.22 38.06 65.88
CA LYS A 131 -15.98 38.76 66.21
C LYS A 131 -15.30 39.34 64.97
N ASP A 132 -15.21 38.55 63.91
CA ASP A 132 -14.54 38.84 62.65
C ASP A 132 -15.44 38.27 61.51
N TYR A 133 -15.63 39.00 60.41
CA TYR A 133 -16.45 38.61 59.25
C TYR A 133 -15.59 38.37 57.99
N GLU A 134 -16.04 37.52 57.06
CA GLU A 134 -15.37 37.21 55.79
C GLU A 134 -16.40 37.13 54.64
N PHE A 135 -16.23 37.95 53.59
CA PHE A 135 -17.15 38.02 52.45
C PHE A 135 -16.44 37.86 51.10
N TYR A 136 -16.99 37.01 50.23
CA TYR A 136 -16.61 36.89 48.83
C TYR A 136 -17.53 37.82 48.02
N VAL A 137 -16.99 38.94 47.56
CA VAL A 137 -17.78 40.02 46.94
C VAL A 137 -17.47 40.06 45.44
N PRO A 138 -18.48 39.93 44.55
CA PRO A 138 -18.22 40.00 43.12
C PRO A 138 -17.79 41.41 42.71
N ILE A 139 -16.76 41.56 41.86
CA ILE A 139 -16.34 42.91 41.39
C ILE A 139 -17.44 43.62 40.58
N SER A 140 -18.31 42.85 39.93
CA SER A 140 -19.45 43.34 39.15
C SER A 140 -20.67 43.74 39.99
N MET A 141 -20.57 43.76 41.33
CA MET A 141 -21.68 44.18 42.20
C MET A 141 -22.00 45.68 42.00
N PRO A 142 -23.24 46.06 41.61
CA PRO A 142 -23.58 47.46 41.43
C PRO A 142 -23.60 48.25 42.74
N ILE A 143 -23.47 49.57 42.63
CA ILE A 143 -23.54 50.50 43.78
C ILE A 143 -24.92 50.39 44.46
N ASP A 144 -24.94 50.62 45.77
CA ASP A 144 -26.08 50.46 46.69
C ASP A 144 -26.58 49.01 46.88
N THR A 145 -25.88 48.00 46.36
CA THR A 145 -26.17 46.60 46.73
C THR A 145 -25.76 46.28 48.16
N VAL A 146 -26.65 45.57 48.86
CA VAL A 146 -26.39 45.03 50.20
C VAL A 146 -25.50 43.79 50.09
N ILE A 147 -24.46 43.74 50.90
CA ILE A 147 -23.56 42.59 51.05
C ILE A 147 -24.03 41.73 52.24
N GLU A 148 -24.33 42.38 53.38
CA GLU A 148 -24.75 41.74 54.62
C GLU A 148 -25.52 42.74 55.51
N GLN A 149 -26.23 42.27 56.52
CA GLN A 149 -26.73 43.12 57.62
C GLN A 149 -26.05 42.74 58.95
N PHE A 150 -25.15 43.61 59.43
CA PHE A 150 -24.51 43.43 60.73
C PHE A 150 -25.53 43.51 61.87
N ASN A 151 -25.77 42.38 62.54
CA ASN A 151 -26.48 42.37 63.80
C ASN A 151 -25.55 42.85 64.92
N VAL A 152 -25.85 44.04 65.47
CA VAL A 152 -25.15 44.66 66.59
C VAL A 152 -26.18 44.96 67.66
N VAL A 153 -25.92 44.53 68.89
CA VAL A 153 -26.86 44.63 70.01
C VAL A 153 -26.16 45.30 71.18
N ASP A 154 -26.85 46.25 71.81
CA ASP A 154 -26.52 46.71 73.15
C ASP A 154 -27.50 46.07 74.15
N HIS A 155 -27.07 45.92 75.40
CA HIS A 155 -27.83 45.30 76.48
C HIS A 155 -28.27 46.29 77.56
N ASP A 156 -27.96 47.58 77.41
CA ASP A 156 -28.41 48.58 78.38
C ASP A 156 -29.94 48.78 78.33
N PRO A 157 -30.65 48.80 79.48
CA PRO A 157 -32.12 48.87 79.52
C PRO A 157 -32.66 50.29 79.28
N ILE A 158 -31.78 51.26 78.98
CA ILE A 158 -32.09 52.66 78.78
C ILE A 158 -31.93 52.99 77.30
N ILE A 159 -33.04 53.33 76.63
CA ILE A 159 -33.12 53.47 75.17
C ILE A 159 -32.00 54.35 74.59
N TYR A 160 -31.70 55.48 75.24
CA TYR A 160 -30.71 56.45 74.77
C TYR A 160 -29.25 56.03 74.99
N ASN A 161 -28.98 55.09 75.91
CA ASN A 161 -27.67 54.43 76.00
C ASN A 161 -27.60 53.33 74.93
N SER A 162 -28.65 52.53 74.75
CA SER A 162 -28.72 51.48 73.72
C SER A 162 -28.79 51.98 72.27
N GLN A 163 -28.68 53.29 72.03
CA GLN A 163 -28.70 53.87 70.69
C GLN A 163 -27.32 53.71 70.04
N ILE A 164 -27.24 52.84 69.02
CA ILE A 164 -25.98 52.49 68.32
C ILE A 164 -25.78 53.39 67.09
N SER A 165 -24.56 53.89 66.93
CA SER A 165 -24.04 54.45 65.67
C SER A 165 -22.99 53.51 65.08
N LEU A 166 -23.01 53.33 63.75
CA LEU A 166 -22.11 52.45 63.01
C LEU A 166 -21.28 53.27 62.02
N SER A 167 -19.98 52.98 61.91
CA SER A 167 -19.12 53.64 60.93
C SER A 167 -17.92 52.78 60.51
N ILE A 168 -17.45 52.95 59.27
CA ILE A 168 -16.20 52.33 58.80
C ILE A 168 -15.02 53.23 59.16
N LEU A 169 -14.02 52.68 59.84
CA LEU A 169 -12.81 53.39 60.24
C LEU A 169 -11.96 53.82 59.02
N PRO A 170 -11.17 54.92 59.12
CA PRO A 170 -10.36 55.41 58.02
C PRO A 170 -9.39 54.34 57.48
N SER A 171 -9.55 53.97 56.21
CA SER A 171 -8.71 52.99 55.52
C SER A 171 -8.67 53.28 54.01
N LYS A 172 -7.69 52.73 53.30
CA LYS A 172 -7.58 52.83 51.83
C LYS A 172 -8.86 52.36 51.10
N TYR A 173 -9.63 51.48 51.72
CA TYR A 173 -10.80 50.85 51.10
C TYR A 173 -12.14 51.41 51.58
N LYS A 174 -12.14 52.44 52.45
CA LYS A 174 -13.37 53.05 52.98
C LYS A 174 -14.32 53.50 51.88
N ASP A 175 -13.83 54.16 50.84
CA ASP A 175 -14.65 54.71 49.75
C ASP A 175 -15.44 53.67 48.93
N TYR A 176 -15.16 52.37 49.10
CA TYR A 176 -15.83 51.29 48.36
C TYR A 176 -17.08 50.75 49.07
N PHE A 177 -17.22 50.99 50.37
CA PHE A 177 -18.27 50.39 51.19
C PHE A 177 -18.87 51.40 52.18
N ASP A 178 -20.14 51.20 52.52
CA ASP A 178 -20.87 52.01 53.48
C ASP A 178 -21.63 51.12 54.48
N VAL A 179 -21.90 51.67 55.67
CA VAL A 179 -22.66 50.99 56.72
C VAL A 179 -23.76 51.91 57.25
N SER A 180 -25.01 51.52 57.03
CA SER A 180 -26.18 52.26 57.50
C SER A 180 -26.49 51.95 58.96
N LYS A 181 -27.17 52.89 59.66
CA LYS A 181 -27.49 52.78 61.11
C LYS A 181 -28.20 51.48 61.52
N ASN A 182 -28.95 50.88 60.60
CA ASN A 182 -29.67 49.62 60.78
C ASN A 182 -28.79 48.36 60.59
N GLY A 183 -27.47 48.51 60.47
CA GLY A 183 -26.53 47.41 60.23
C GLY A 183 -26.31 47.05 58.76
N THR A 184 -27.06 47.64 57.81
CA THR A 184 -26.92 47.30 56.39
C THR A 184 -25.55 47.72 55.86
N PHE A 185 -24.74 46.73 55.48
CA PHE A 185 -23.43 46.90 54.86
C PHE A 185 -23.56 46.77 53.34
N LYS A 186 -23.12 47.79 52.60
CA LYS A 186 -23.39 47.92 51.17
C LYS A 186 -22.22 48.46 50.35
N VAL A 187 -22.27 48.25 49.04
CA VAL A 187 -21.31 48.82 48.06
C VAL A 187 -21.57 50.31 47.86
N ALA A 188 -20.57 51.15 48.14
CA ALA A 188 -20.66 52.61 48.00
C ALA A 188 -20.08 53.13 46.67
N LYS A 189 -19.26 52.32 46.00
CA LYS A 189 -18.54 52.68 44.77
C LYS A 189 -18.24 51.41 43.97
N ASN A 190 -18.18 51.54 42.65
CA ASN A 190 -17.78 50.47 41.73
C ASN A 190 -16.48 49.78 42.18
N LEU A 191 -16.45 48.45 42.06
CA LEU A 191 -15.39 47.57 42.61
C LEU A 191 -14.39 47.09 41.54
N ASP A 192 -14.53 47.47 40.27
CA ASP A 192 -13.71 46.99 39.15
C ASP A 192 -12.21 47.34 39.29
N SER A 193 -11.89 48.32 40.14
CA SER A 193 -10.51 48.73 40.45
C SER A 193 -9.88 48.00 41.66
N LEU A 194 -10.52 46.93 42.17
CA LEU A 194 -9.96 46.06 43.20
C LEU A 194 -9.22 44.86 42.59
N GLU A 195 -8.14 44.44 43.23
CA GLU A 195 -7.37 43.26 42.79
C GLU A 195 -8.12 41.96 43.13
N ILE A 196 -8.48 41.19 42.10
CA ILE A 196 -9.24 39.94 42.21
C ILE A 196 -8.44 38.91 43.04
N HIS A 197 -9.13 38.14 43.89
CA HIS A 197 -8.61 37.16 44.84
C HIS A 197 -7.62 37.70 45.90
N LYS A 198 -7.46 39.02 46.02
CA LYS A 198 -6.58 39.66 47.01
C LYS A 198 -7.38 40.08 48.25
N PRO A 199 -7.31 39.34 49.37
CA PRO A 199 -8.04 39.71 50.59
C PRO A 199 -7.53 41.04 51.15
N PHE A 200 -8.45 41.88 51.60
CA PHE A 200 -8.15 43.05 52.43
C PHE A 200 -9.14 43.15 53.60
N ILE A 201 -8.77 43.91 54.62
CA ILE A 201 -9.57 44.09 55.84
C ILE A 201 -9.99 45.56 55.95
N ILE A 202 -11.26 45.78 56.26
CA ILE A 202 -11.77 47.05 56.81
C ILE A 202 -12.22 46.82 58.25
N GLN A 203 -12.35 47.88 59.04
CA GLN A 203 -12.82 47.82 60.41
C GLN A 203 -14.09 48.62 60.58
N VAL A 204 -15.11 48.00 61.19
CA VAL A 204 -16.40 48.63 61.49
C VAL A 204 -16.45 48.91 62.99
N LEU A 205 -16.65 50.17 63.33
CA LEU A 205 -16.85 50.68 64.69
C LEU A 205 -18.36 50.72 64.98
N ALA A 206 -18.76 50.17 66.12
CA ALA A 206 -20.04 50.45 66.75
C ALA A 206 -19.80 51.25 68.04
N ILE A 207 -20.51 52.36 68.21
CA ILE A 207 -20.38 53.27 69.36
C ILE A 207 -21.77 53.67 69.86
N ASP A 208 -21.91 53.87 71.16
CA ASP A 208 -23.17 54.29 71.79
C ASP A 208 -23.27 55.81 72.07
N TYR A 209 -24.43 56.22 72.58
CA TYR A 209 -24.72 57.58 73.06
C TYR A 209 -24.99 57.62 74.59
N GLY A 210 -24.43 56.66 75.34
CA GLY A 210 -24.37 56.68 76.80
C GLY A 210 -23.24 57.58 77.33
N SER A 211 -23.18 57.78 78.65
CA SER A 211 -22.12 58.56 79.30
C SER A 211 -21.38 57.69 80.33
N PRO A 212 -20.08 57.38 80.15
CA PRO A 212 -19.26 57.65 78.97
C PRO A 212 -19.73 56.86 77.74
N GLN A 213 -19.29 57.26 76.54
CA GLN A 213 -19.53 56.48 75.32
C GLN A 213 -18.66 55.23 75.31
N LEU A 214 -19.25 54.05 75.14
CA LEU A 214 -18.54 52.78 74.96
C LEU A 214 -18.66 52.31 73.50
N PHE A 215 -17.76 51.42 73.09
CA PHE A 215 -17.64 51.01 71.68
C PHE A 215 -17.06 49.61 71.50
N SER A 216 -17.30 49.02 70.34
CA SER A 216 -16.58 47.83 69.86
C SER A 216 -16.18 47.96 68.40
N ILE A 217 -15.21 47.15 67.98
CA ILE A 217 -14.68 47.12 66.61
C ILE A 217 -14.66 45.66 66.15
N THR A 218 -15.15 45.42 64.94
CA THR A 218 -15.01 44.13 64.24
C THR A 218 -14.16 44.28 62.96
N ASN A 219 -13.42 43.23 62.61
CA ASN A 219 -12.70 43.15 61.34
C ASN A 219 -13.59 42.52 60.27
N VAL A 220 -13.67 43.15 59.10
CA VAL A 220 -14.41 42.65 57.95
C VAL A 220 -13.42 42.38 56.82
N THR A 221 -13.19 41.10 56.53
CA THR A 221 -12.34 40.64 55.45
C THR A 221 -13.15 40.56 54.16
N ILE A 222 -12.65 41.20 53.10
CA ILE A 222 -13.32 41.27 51.79
C ILE A 222 -12.38 40.64 50.76
N ILE A 223 -12.93 39.72 49.99
CA ILE A 223 -12.24 38.98 48.92
C ILE A 223 -12.96 39.30 47.61
N PRO A 224 -12.40 40.20 46.76
CA PRO A 224 -12.96 40.49 45.45
C PRO A 224 -12.87 39.24 44.56
N VAL A 225 -13.97 38.86 43.90
CA VAL A 225 -14.01 37.69 43.02
C VAL A 225 -14.80 37.96 41.74
N THR A 226 -14.66 37.08 40.76
CA THR A 226 -15.58 36.94 39.61
C THR A 226 -16.56 35.79 39.83
N VAL A 227 -16.06 34.67 40.39
CA VAL A 227 -16.86 33.50 40.82
C VAL A 227 -16.58 33.20 42.30
N SER A 228 -17.63 32.98 43.09
CA SER A 228 -17.52 32.65 44.53
C SER A 228 -17.15 31.17 44.77
N GLN A 229 -16.83 30.81 46.02
CA GLN A 229 -16.64 29.40 46.39
C GLN A 229 -17.92 28.56 46.16
N PRO A 230 -17.80 27.25 45.87
CA PRO A 230 -18.91 26.30 45.93
C PRO A 230 -19.46 26.16 47.36
N ILE A 231 -20.77 25.95 47.50
CA ILE A 231 -21.46 25.82 48.80
C ILE A 231 -22.00 24.40 49.03
N ASN A 232 -22.37 24.07 50.27
CA ASN A 232 -22.96 22.78 50.67
C ASN A 232 -22.19 21.52 50.20
N VAL A 233 -20.86 21.63 50.06
CA VAL A 233 -19.94 20.55 49.69
C VAL A 233 -20.07 19.39 50.68
N ARG A 234 -20.50 18.23 50.17
CA ARG A 234 -20.92 17.06 50.95
C ARG A 234 -20.45 15.75 50.31
N VAL A 235 -20.28 14.73 51.14
CA VAL A 235 -20.08 13.34 50.69
C VAL A 235 -21.42 12.65 50.63
N ASN A 236 -21.91 12.36 49.43
CA ASN A 236 -23.18 11.65 49.24
C ASN A 236 -23.01 10.18 49.64
N TYR A 237 -21.95 9.52 49.14
CA TYR A 237 -21.57 8.18 49.54
C TYR A 237 -20.08 7.92 49.28
N ALA A 238 -19.40 7.17 50.16
CA ALA A 238 -17.99 6.81 49.98
C ALA A 238 -17.67 5.45 50.62
N ASN A 239 -17.24 4.48 49.80
CA ASN A 239 -16.72 3.19 50.25
C ASN A 239 -15.28 2.97 49.75
N SER A 240 -14.73 1.77 50.01
CA SER A 240 -13.34 1.41 49.68
C SER A 240 -13.06 1.18 48.19
N HIS A 241 -14.06 1.31 47.32
CA HIS A 241 -13.96 1.10 45.87
C HIS A 241 -14.36 2.33 45.06
N TYR A 242 -15.31 3.13 45.55
CA TYR A 242 -15.79 4.35 44.89
C TYR A 242 -16.35 5.39 45.88
N GLN A 243 -16.33 6.64 45.46
CA GLN A 243 -16.75 7.79 46.23
C GLN A 243 -17.50 8.77 45.34
N ILE A 244 -18.59 9.34 45.83
CA ILE A 244 -19.47 10.26 45.11
C ILE A 244 -19.65 11.50 45.97
N PHE A 245 -19.19 12.62 45.45
CA PHE A 245 -19.24 13.94 46.09
C PHE A 245 -20.23 14.84 45.37
N GLU A 246 -20.83 15.74 46.13
CA GLU A 246 -21.85 16.66 45.64
C GLU A 246 -21.62 18.04 46.26
N TRP A 247 -21.93 19.09 45.51
CA TRP A 247 -21.85 20.49 45.94
C TRP A 247 -22.94 21.28 45.22
N ASP A 248 -23.33 22.40 45.81
CA ASP A 248 -24.23 23.35 45.16
C ASP A 248 -23.39 24.45 44.50
N PHE A 249 -23.90 25.05 43.42
CA PHE A 249 -23.17 26.02 42.61
C PHE A 249 -22.79 27.31 43.39
N PRO A 250 -21.75 28.04 42.96
CA PRO A 250 -21.41 29.37 43.48
C PRO A 250 -22.62 30.31 43.59
N THR A 251 -22.66 31.14 44.64
CA THR A 251 -23.70 32.17 44.81
C THR A 251 -23.53 33.35 43.85
N TYR A 252 -22.30 33.59 43.40
CA TYR A 252 -21.96 34.65 42.46
C TYR A 252 -21.05 34.12 41.34
N GLY A 253 -21.31 34.58 40.12
CA GLY A 253 -20.59 34.15 38.91
C GLY A 253 -20.96 32.74 38.44
N THR A 254 -20.42 32.35 37.29
CA THR A 254 -20.55 31.00 36.71
C THR A 254 -19.17 30.39 36.57
N ALA A 255 -18.92 29.29 37.28
CA ALA A 255 -17.70 28.52 37.07
C ALA A 255 -17.67 27.90 35.66
N GLU A 256 -16.51 27.90 35.02
CA GLU A 256 -16.28 27.19 33.76
C GLU A 256 -15.92 25.73 34.04
N GLU A 257 -15.14 25.50 35.11
CA GLU A 257 -14.76 24.18 35.61
C GLU A 257 -14.82 24.12 37.15
N PHE A 258 -14.97 22.91 37.68
CA PHE A 258 -14.71 22.60 39.09
C PHE A 258 -13.55 21.61 39.22
N ILE A 259 -12.60 21.88 40.12
CA ILE A 259 -11.57 20.91 40.52
C ILE A 259 -11.90 20.36 41.90
N ILE A 260 -12.07 19.04 41.99
CA ILE A 260 -12.32 18.32 43.22
C ILE A 260 -11.03 17.65 43.69
N TYR A 261 -10.51 18.09 44.84
CA TYR A 261 -9.33 17.54 45.49
C TYR A 261 -9.72 16.56 46.60
N ILE A 262 -9.14 15.35 46.56
CA ILE A 262 -9.14 14.39 47.66
C ILE A 262 -7.76 14.40 48.30
N THR A 263 -7.73 14.63 49.62
CA THR A 263 -6.50 14.79 50.41
C THR A 263 -6.42 13.80 51.57
N HIS A 264 -5.21 13.47 52.00
CA HIS A 264 -4.91 12.67 53.19
C HIS A 264 -3.65 13.24 53.83
N LYS A 265 -3.66 13.50 55.14
CA LYS A 265 -2.54 14.13 55.87
C LYS A 265 -2.05 15.43 55.19
N ASN A 266 -2.99 16.23 54.68
CA ASN A 266 -2.80 17.47 53.90
C ASN A 266 -2.15 17.33 52.50
N ILE A 267 -1.84 16.12 52.03
CA ILE A 267 -1.33 15.86 50.67
C ILE A 267 -2.51 15.46 49.76
N SER A 268 -2.57 15.95 48.52
CA SER A 268 -3.53 15.49 47.50
C SER A 268 -3.20 14.06 47.03
N ILE A 269 -4.19 13.16 47.09
CA ILE A 269 -4.11 11.80 46.51
C ILE A 269 -4.59 11.82 45.06
N GLN A 270 -5.70 12.52 44.81
CA GLN A 270 -6.28 12.68 43.49
C GLN A 270 -6.94 14.05 43.36
N GLU A 271 -6.81 14.61 42.17
CA GLU A 271 -7.63 15.70 41.66
C GLU A 271 -8.50 15.19 40.50
N LYS A 272 -9.69 15.78 40.31
CA LYS A 272 -10.52 15.57 39.13
C LYS A 272 -11.15 16.90 38.73
N VAL A 273 -10.95 17.26 37.47
CA VAL A 273 -11.64 18.38 36.81
C VAL A 273 -13.00 17.89 36.29
N VAL A 274 -14.03 18.71 36.41
CA VAL A 274 -15.36 18.51 35.80
C VAL A 274 -15.90 19.84 35.26
N THR A 275 -16.82 19.79 34.30
CA THR A 275 -17.40 21.00 33.70
C THR A 275 -18.27 21.78 34.70
N GLY A 276 -18.28 23.11 34.61
CA GLY A 276 -19.04 24.01 35.49
C GLY A 276 -20.56 23.83 35.48
N THR A 277 -21.10 23.02 34.56
CA THR A 277 -22.49 22.54 34.52
C THR A 277 -22.79 21.39 35.49
N THR A 278 -21.78 20.79 36.14
CA THR A 278 -21.93 19.62 37.01
C THR A 278 -21.82 19.98 38.49
N SER A 279 -22.66 19.35 39.30
CA SER A 279 -22.74 19.49 40.77
C SER A 279 -22.36 18.21 41.52
N ARG A 280 -22.03 17.13 40.79
CA ARG A 280 -21.73 15.79 41.32
C ARG A 280 -20.50 15.22 40.61
N ALA A 281 -19.64 14.51 41.34
CA ALA A 281 -18.50 13.81 40.76
C ALA A 281 -18.29 12.42 41.37
N LEU A 282 -18.27 11.40 40.50
CA LEU A 282 -17.81 10.05 40.83
C LEU A 282 -16.29 9.91 40.75
N PHE A 283 -15.73 9.23 41.76
CA PHE A 283 -14.36 8.76 41.89
C PHE A 283 -14.34 7.24 42.08
N LYS A 284 -13.30 6.55 41.59
CA LYS A 284 -13.12 5.09 41.67
C LYS A 284 -11.82 4.71 42.40
N LEU A 285 -11.56 5.31 43.57
CA LEU A 285 -10.35 5.06 44.34
C LEU A 285 -10.47 3.85 45.28
N SER A 286 -9.39 3.09 45.38
CA SER A 286 -9.19 2.10 46.46
C SER A 286 -8.70 2.83 47.73
N LEU A 287 -9.60 3.07 48.69
CA LEU A 287 -9.32 3.82 49.93
C LEU A 287 -9.49 2.95 51.19
N GLU A 288 -8.69 3.23 52.22
CA GLU A 288 -8.61 2.45 53.46
C GLU A 288 -9.60 2.97 54.52
N SER A 289 -10.24 2.07 55.27
CA SER A 289 -11.26 2.42 56.27
C SER A 289 -10.71 2.93 57.61
N SER A 290 -9.40 2.82 57.84
CA SER A 290 -8.71 3.39 59.01
C SER A 290 -8.48 4.90 58.91
N ASN A 291 -8.47 5.44 57.69
CA ASN A 291 -7.91 6.76 57.42
C ASN A 291 -8.99 7.84 57.33
N GLU A 292 -8.61 9.07 57.67
CA GLU A 292 -9.46 10.25 57.50
C GLU A 292 -9.00 11.05 56.28
N TYR A 293 -9.95 11.32 55.38
CA TYR A 293 -9.71 12.00 54.11
C TYR A 293 -10.35 13.38 54.12
N GLY A 294 -9.79 14.33 53.36
CA GLY A 294 -10.29 15.68 53.20
C GLY A 294 -10.73 15.94 51.75
N LEU A 295 -11.97 16.36 51.57
CA LEU A 295 -12.55 16.84 50.31
C LEU A 295 -12.43 18.36 50.23
N GLN A 296 -12.07 18.90 49.05
CA GLN A 296 -12.17 20.32 48.75
C GLN A 296 -12.62 20.49 47.29
N VAL A 297 -13.59 21.37 47.03
CA VAL A 297 -14.06 21.70 45.67
C VAL A 297 -13.63 23.13 45.36
N VAL A 298 -13.15 23.37 44.14
CA VAL A 298 -12.65 24.68 43.70
C VAL A 298 -13.40 25.07 42.44
N ALA A 299 -14.04 26.23 42.46
CA ALA A 299 -14.61 26.86 41.26
C ALA A 299 -13.51 27.61 40.50
N ILE A 300 -13.47 27.50 39.17
CA ILE A 300 -12.50 28.20 38.31
C ILE A 300 -13.23 28.97 37.20
N ASP A 301 -12.70 30.13 36.86
CA ASP A 301 -13.01 30.90 35.65
C ASP A 301 -11.71 31.47 35.03
N ASN A 302 -11.84 32.18 33.90
CA ASN A 302 -10.75 32.90 33.24
C ASN A 302 -9.96 33.90 34.12
N HIS A 303 -10.40 34.23 35.34
CA HIS A 303 -9.81 35.27 36.19
C HIS A 303 -9.21 34.74 37.50
N GLY A 304 -9.60 33.54 37.95
CA GLY A 304 -8.95 32.87 39.08
C GLY A 304 -9.67 31.63 39.61
N GLU A 305 -9.41 31.33 40.88
CA GLU A 305 -9.96 30.16 41.58
C GLU A 305 -10.54 30.50 42.96
N SER A 306 -11.70 29.93 43.27
CA SER A 306 -12.39 30.11 44.55
C SER A 306 -12.61 28.76 45.23
N ARG A 307 -11.83 28.51 46.29
CA ARG A 307 -11.75 27.22 46.99
C ARG A 307 -12.76 27.11 48.12
N SER A 308 -13.52 26.00 48.18
CA SER A 308 -14.40 25.69 49.30
C SER A 308 -13.62 25.48 50.61
N ARG A 309 -14.32 25.56 51.74
CA ARG A 309 -13.85 24.98 53.01
C ARG A 309 -13.55 23.48 52.83
N LYS A 310 -12.53 22.97 53.53
CA LYS A 310 -12.13 21.54 53.50
C LYS A 310 -13.07 20.69 54.35
N HIS A 311 -13.77 19.74 53.74
CA HIS A 311 -14.72 18.84 54.41
C HIS A 311 -14.04 17.49 54.74
N LYS A 312 -14.12 17.00 55.98
CA LYS A 312 -13.50 15.72 56.38
C LYS A 312 -14.47 14.56 56.24
N PHE A 313 -13.99 13.40 55.79
CA PHE A 313 -14.79 12.18 55.66
C PHE A 313 -14.00 10.90 55.96
N LYS A 314 -14.75 9.82 56.17
CA LYS A 314 -14.24 8.45 56.38
C LYS A 314 -15.00 7.48 55.50
N ILE A 315 -14.38 6.33 55.24
CA ILE A 315 -14.92 5.30 54.33
C ILE A 315 -15.98 4.46 55.04
N GLN A 316 -17.16 4.37 54.45
CA GLN A 316 -18.25 3.50 54.91
C GLN A 316 -17.97 2.04 54.53
N GLN A 317 -18.22 1.12 55.48
CA GLN A 317 -18.02 -0.32 55.28
C GLN A 317 -19.23 -1.01 54.63
N THR A 318 -20.42 -0.42 54.73
CA THR A 318 -21.68 -0.92 54.16
C THR A 318 -21.79 -0.57 52.68
N SER A 319 -22.04 -1.57 51.84
CA SER A 319 -22.34 -1.37 50.41
C SER A 319 -23.80 -0.95 50.20
N LEU A 320 -24.04 0.16 49.51
CA LEU A 320 -25.38 0.49 49.01
C LEU A 320 -25.86 -0.53 47.98
N ILE A 321 -27.18 -0.71 47.92
CA ILE A 321 -27.89 -1.56 46.95
C ILE A 321 -28.98 -0.71 46.29
N CYS A 322 -29.09 -0.82 44.97
CA CYS A 322 -30.04 -0.14 44.11
C CYS A 322 -30.29 -1.02 42.87
N ASP A 323 -31.46 -0.87 42.25
CA ASP A 323 -31.71 -1.49 40.94
C ASP A 323 -30.95 -0.74 39.85
N GLY A 324 -30.43 -1.46 38.86
CA GLY A 324 -29.57 -0.88 37.83
C GLY A 324 -29.27 -1.83 36.69
N LYS A 325 -28.73 -1.29 35.59
CA LYS A 325 -28.37 -2.04 34.39
C LYS A 325 -26.86 -2.17 34.28
N CYS A 326 -26.36 -3.38 34.52
CA CYS A 326 -24.97 -3.76 34.32
C CYS A 326 -24.91 -5.06 33.52
N GLY A 327 -23.80 -5.28 32.82
CA GLY A 327 -23.45 -6.56 32.24
C GLY A 327 -23.20 -7.62 33.32
N ILE A 328 -23.16 -8.88 32.90
CA ILE A 328 -22.95 -10.07 33.75
C ILE A 328 -21.67 -9.94 34.61
N GLY A 329 -20.70 -9.14 34.17
CA GLY A 329 -19.44 -8.87 34.84
C GLY A 329 -19.45 -7.79 35.92
N GLY A 330 -20.58 -7.23 36.36
CA GLY A 330 -20.57 -6.12 37.34
C GLY A 330 -21.79 -5.96 38.24
N LYS A 331 -21.72 -4.95 39.11
CA LYS A 331 -22.78 -4.50 40.03
C LYS A 331 -23.06 -3.01 39.79
N PRO A 332 -24.28 -2.49 39.98
CA PRO A 332 -24.52 -1.04 39.88
C PRO A 332 -23.74 -0.26 40.95
N MET A 333 -23.28 0.94 40.60
CA MET A 333 -22.67 1.88 41.54
C MET A 333 -23.77 2.80 42.08
N CYS A 334 -24.10 2.66 43.35
CA CYS A 334 -25.29 3.27 43.95
C CYS A 334 -24.96 4.53 44.77
N PHE A 335 -25.88 5.48 44.77
CA PHE A 335 -25.80 6.72 45.58
C PHE A 335 -27.19 7.10 46.10
N TYR A 336 -27.27 8.10 46.97
CA TYR A 336 -28.54 8.69 47.39
C TYR A 336 -28.95 9.77 46.39
N GLY A 337 -29.95 9.47 45.55
CA GLY A 337 -30.60 10.42 44.67
C GLY A 337 -31.56 11.34 45.41
N ASP A 338 -32.36 12.07 44.63
CA ASP A 338 -33.32 13.03 45.17
C ASP A 338 -34.35 12.30 46.07
N TYR A 339 -34.79 12.97 47.14
CA TYR A 339 -35.64 12.37 48.19
C TYR A 339 -35.02 11.15 48.91
N MET A 340 -33.68 11.03 48.98
CA MET A 340 -32.95 9.98 49.69
C MET A 340 -33.17 8.55 49.16
N ARG A 341 -33.56 8.40 47.89
CA ARG A 341 -33.72 7.08 47.23
C ARG A 341 -32.38 6.53 46.77
N THR A 342 -32.20 5.20 46.78
CA THR A 342 -30.96 4.58 46.29
C THR A 342 -31.04 4.31 44.79
N GLU A 343 -30.19 4.99 44.03
CA GLU A 343 -30.22 4.98 42.56
C GLU A 343 -28.83 4.68 41.99
N GLN A 344 -28.77 4.11 40.77
CA GLN A 344 -27.50 3.89 40.07
C GLN A 344 -26.97 5.22 39.55
N TYR A 345 -25.68 5.50 39.79
CA TYR A 345 -25.00 6.68 39.27
C TYR A 345 -24.94 6.64 37.73
N HIS A 346 -25.42 7.72 37.11
CA HIS A 346 -25.37 7.94 35.67
C HIS A 346 -24.67 9.27 35.37
N ASP A 347 -23.84 9.30 34.33
CA ASP A 347 -23.31 10.53 33.74
C ASP A 347 -23.37 10.48 32.19
N ILE A 348 -22.59 11.33 31.52
CA ILE A 348 -22.55 11.46 30.06
C ILE A 348 -22.08 10.15 29.39
N GLU A 349 -21.26 9.34 30.06
CA GLU A 349 -20.78 8.04 29.56
C GLU A 349 -21.79 6.90 29.79
N GLY A 350 -22.81 7.12 30.62
CA GLY A 350 -23.93 6.21 30.84
C GLY A 350 -24.07 5.71 32.28
N ALA A 351 -24.51 4.46 32.44
CA ALA A 351 -24.84 3.84 33.73
C ALA A 351 -23.61 3.14 34.35
N HIS A 352 -23.11 3.63 35.49
CA HIS A 352 -21.81 3.17 36.02
C HIS A 352 -21.92 1.90 36.86
N CYS A 353 -21.02 0.96 36.59
CA CYS A 353 -20.93 -0.34 37.25
C CYS A 353 -19.55 -0.59 37.89
N LEU A 354 -19.54 -1.35 38.97
CA LEU A 354 -18.37 -1.89 39.64
C LEU A 354 -18.09 -3.30 39.10
N CYS A 355 -17.02 -3.44 38.32
CA CYS A 355 -16.72 -4.69 37.62
C CYS A 355 -16.02 -5.73 38.52
N TYR A 356 -16.35 -7.00 38.29
CA TYR A 356 -15.58 -8.14 38.79
C TYR A 356 -14.23 -8.25 38.06
N HIS A 357 -13.29 -8.97 38.67
CA HIS A 357 -12.00 -9.28 38.07
C HIS A 357 -12.15 -9.95 36.70
N GLY A 358 -11.36 -9.50 35.71
CA GLY A 358 -11.47 -9.97 34.33
C GLY A 358 -12.55 -9.29 33.48
N TYR A 359 -13.28 -8.30 34.00
CA TYR A 359 -14.20 -7.46 33.23
C TYR A 359 -13.75 -5.99 33.19
N THR A 360 -14.22 -5.25 32.19
CA THR A 360 -13.93 -3.83 31.93
C THR A 360 -15.11 -3.20 31.17
N SER A 361 -14.97 -1.93 30.74
CA SER A 361 -16.04 -1.00 30.38
C SER A 361 -16.78 -0.40 31.58
N ILE A 362 -17.58 0.63 31.31
CA ILE A 362 -18.46 1.31 32.28
C ILE A 362 -19.59 0.37 32.76
N GLN A 363 -20.07 -0.53 31.89
CA GLN A 363 -21.16 -1.47 32.16
C GLN A 363 -20.67 -2.87 32.54
N CYS A 364 -19.37 -3.17 32.47
CA CYS A 364 -18.78 -4.47 32.80
C CYS A 364 -19.24 -5.63 31.89
N ASP A 365 -19.44 -5.34 30.60
CA ASP A 365 -19.77 -6.30 29.55
C ASP A 365 -18.51 -6.82 28.81
N ILE A 366 -17.51 -5.97 28.61
CA ILE A 366 -16.24 -6.33 27.96
C ILE A 366 -15.41 -7.20 28.91
N LYS A 367 -14.95 -8.36 28.43
CA LYS A 367 -13.99 -9.22 29.14
C LYS A 367 -12.56 -8.77 28.84
N GLN A 368 -11.65 -8.97 29.80
CA GLN A 368 -10.21 -8.81 29.58
C GLN A 368 -9.58 -10.11 29.08
N TYR A 369 -8.47 -9.95 28.37
CA TYR A 369 -7.74 -11.01 27.69
C TYR A 369 -6.26 -10.96 28.08
N CYS A 370 -5.63 -12.12 28.23
CA CYS A 370 -4.18 -12.20 28.09
C CYS A 370 -3.83 -11.97 26.61
N PRO A 371 -2.81 -11.14 26.29
CA PRO A 371 -2.37 -10.92 24.91
C PRO A 371 -1.77 -12.20 24.31
N ASP A 372 -1.51 -12.17 23.01
CA ASP A 372 -0.63 -13.13 22.37
C ASP A 372 0.77 -13.12 23.01
N ASP A 373 1.35 -14.30 23.19
CA ASP A 373 2.60 -14.50 23.92
C ASP A 373 3.44 -15.61 23.26
N ILE A 374 4.72 -15.34 23.00
CA ILE A 374 5.64 -16.25 22.31
C ILE A 374 6.75 -16.64 23.27
N VAL A 375 6.75 -17.91 23.69
CA VAL A 375 7.65 -18.42 24.73
C VAL A 375 8.61 -19.44 24.15
N ASP A 376 9.90 -19.14 24.19
CA ASP A 376 10.97 -20.11 23.91
C ASP A 376 11.15 -21.03 25.12
N THR A 377 10.98 -22.34 24.93
CA THR A 377 11.06 -23.36 25.98
C THR A 377 12.01 -24.50 25.60
N GLN A 378 12.33 -25.37 26.57
CA GLN A 378 13.03 -26.65 26.32
C GLN A 378 12.29 -27.59 25.33
N TYR A 379 11.01 -27.33 25.06
CA TYR A 379 10.15 -28.04 24.11
C TYR A 379 10.06 -27.34 22.74
N GLY A 380 10.84 -26.27 22.52
CA GLY A 380 10.79 -25.39 21.36
C GLY A 380 10.02 -24.10 21.63
N ARG A 381 9.86 -23.29 20.58
CA ARG A 381 9.04 -22.07 20.63
C ARG A 381 7.56 -22.42 20.63
N LEU A 382 6.79 -21.81 21.52
CA LEU A 382 5.35 -21.97 21.63
C LEU A 382 4.66 -20.61 21.44
N GLU A 383 3.75 -20.55 20.47
CA GLU A 383 2.91 -19.38 20.16
C GLU A 383 1.56 -19.54 20.86
N TRP A 384 1.25 -18.69 21.85
CA TRP A 384 -0.01 -18.71 22.58
C TRP A 384 -0.95 -17.61 22.07
N PRO A 385 -2.08 -17.95 21.42
CA PRO A 385 -3.04 -16.95 20.98
C PRO A 385 -3.78 -16.31 22.15
N ALA A 386 -4.16 -15.04 22.00
CA ALA A 386 -4.84 -14.25 23.03
C ALA A 386 -6.10 -14.93 23.59
N ALA A 387 -6.28 -14.89 24.91
CA ALA A 387 -7.25 -15.72 25.62
C ALA A 387 -8.00 -14.95 26.72
N ILE A 388 -9.29 -15.25 26.91
CA ILE A 388 -10.12 -14.62 27.94
C ILE A 388 -9.61 -15.01 29.34
N VAL A 389 -9.68 -14.10 30.31
CA VAL A 389 -9.40 -14.42 31.73
C VAL A 389 -10.21 -15.63 32.20
N ASN A 390 -9.52 -16.58 32.85
CA ASN A 390 -9.96 -17.93 33.22
C ASN A 390 -10.12 -18.97 32.09
N GLN A 391 -9.89 -18.61 30.82
CA GLN A 391 -9.84 -19.58 29.73
C GLN A 391 -8.51 -20.34 29.71
N THR A 392 -8.57 -21.64 29.43
CA THR A 392 -7.40 -22.47 29.08
C THR A 392 -7.30 -22.57 27.56
N VAL A 393 -6.09 -22.41 27.02
CA VAL A 393 -5.76 -22.61 25.61
C VAL A 393 -4.85 -23.83 25.49
N GLU A 394 -4.95 -24.55 24.37
CA GLU A 394 -4.12 -25.71 24.03
C GLU A 394 -3.36 -25.46 22.72
N VAL A 395 -2.07 -25.77 22.68
CA VAL A 395 -1.16 -25.53 21.56
C VAL A 395 -0.38 -26.80 21.23
N GLU A 396 -0.15 -27.06 19.94
CA GLU A 396 0.56 -28.25 19.45
C GLU A 396 2.04 -28.23 19.83
N CYS A 397 2.57 -29.37 20.30
CA CYS A 397 3.99 -29.53 20.64
C CYS A 397 4.87 -29.42 19.37
N PRO A 398 5.88 -28.52 19.31
CA PRO A 398 6.68 -28.26 18.11
C PRO A 398 7.35 -29.50 17.48
N TYR A 399 7.69 -30.50 18.30
CA TYR A 399 8.42 -31.72 17.90
C TYR A 399 7.63 -33.02 18.09
N SER A 400 6.29 -32.97 18.03
CA SER A 400 5.45 -34.18 17.94
C SER A 400 5.08 -34.49 16.49
N ALA A 401 5.09 -35.77 16.12
CA ALA A 401 4.53 -36.28 14.86
C ALA A 401 3.11 -36.87 15.03
N ASP A 402 2.65 -36.93 16.28
CA ASP A 402 1.46 -37.68 16.72
C ASP A 402 0.33 -36.73 17.21
N GLY A 403 0.60 -35.42 17.26
CA GLY A 403 -0.38 -34.37 17.59
C GLY A 403 -0.48 -34.00 19.07
N ASP A 404 0.55 -34.28 19.87
CA ASP A 404 0.63 -33.91 21.29
C ASP A 404 0.39 -32.40 21.49
N LYS A 405 -0.26 -32.02 22.60
CA LYS A 405 -0.54 -30.63 22.96
C LYS A 405 -0.11 -30.30 24.39
N THR A 406 0.41 -29.09 24.56
CA THR A 406 0.60 -28.41 25.85
C THR A 406 -0.57 -27.46 26.09
N LYS A 407 -0.83 -27.08 27.36
CA LYS A 407 -1.94 -26.18 27.72
C LYS A 407 -1.55 -25.15 28.76
N ARG A 408 -2.15 -23.95 28.66
CA ARG A 408 -1.85 -22.79 29.49
C ARG A 408 -3.12 -22.00 29.74
N LYS A 409 -3.30 -21.49 30.96
CA LYS A 409 -4.48 -20.72 31.34
C LYS A 409 -4.16 -19.25 31.49
N CYS A 410 -5.09 -18.39 31.06
CA CYS A 410 -5.04 -16.96 31.37
C CYS A 410 -5.58 -16.73 32.79
N HIS A 411 -4.74 -16.25 33.69
CA HIS A 411 -5.07 -15.95 35.09
C HIS A 411 -5.32 -14.43 35.28
N TRP A 412 -5.89 -14.06 36.42
CA TRP A 412 -6.02 -12.66 36.83
C TRP A 412 -5.08 -12.35 38.00
N ASP A 413 -4.06 -11.53 37.78
CA ASP A 413 -3.18 -11.07 38.85
C ASP A 413 -3.96 -10.10 39.76
N THR A 414 -4.41 -10.59 40.92
CA THR A 414 -5.24 -9.83 41.86
C THR A 414 -4.52 -8.64 42.48
N ILE A 415 -3.19 -8.70 42.58
CA ILE A 415 -2.34 -7.63 43.14
C ILE A 415 -2.16 -6.53 42.10
N LYS A 416 -1.81 -6.90 40.86
CA LYS A 416 -1.54 -5.95 39.77
C LYS A 416 -2.79 -5.51 39.01
N LYS A 417 -3.93 -6.17 39.21
CA LYS A 417 -5.22 -5.96 38.50
C LYS A 417 -5.09 -6.07 36.97
N ILE A 418 -4.32 -7.06 36.49
CA ILE A 418 -4.09 -7.32 35.05
C ILE A 418 -4.27 -8.80 34.71
N PRO A 419 -4.67 -9.13 33.45
CA PRO A 419 -4.60 -10.49 32.94
C PRO A 419 -3.14 -10.92 32.80
N ARG A 420 -2.82 -12.15 33.21
CA ARG A 420 -1.47 -12.72 33.13
C ARG A 420 -1.55 -14.21 32.84
N TRP A 421 -0.78 -14.68 31.86
CA TRP A 421 -0.63 -16.10 31.60
C TRP A 421 0.04 -16.84 32.77
N GLU A 422 -0.42 -18.06 33.06
CA GLU A 422 0.28 -19.00 33.95
C GLU A 422 1.63 -19.45 33.35
N GLN A 423 2.50 -20.05 34.16
CA GLN A 423 3.73 -20.67 33.67
C GLN A 423 3.40 -22.01 32.98
N VAL A 424 4.15 -22.35 31.93
CA VAL A 424 4.04 -23.65 31.24
C VAL A 424 4.52 -24.75 32.19
N SER A 425 3.79 -25.86 32.27
CA SER A 425 4.13 -26.95 33.20
C SER A 425 5.27 -27.83 32.67
N ASP A 426 6.27 -28.11 33.52
CA ASP A 426 7.37 -29.04 33.22
C ASP A 426 6.91 -30.51 33.09
N THR A 427 5.64 -30.81 33.38
CA THR A 427 5.03 -32.15 33.32
C THR A 427 4.39 -32.51 31.98
N ASP A 428 4.43 -31.62 30.99
CA ASP A 428 3.70 -31.79 29.73
C ASP A 428 4.35 -32.83 28.77
N SER A 429 3.53 -33.39 27.87
CA SER A 429 3.90 -34.49 26.96
C SER A 429 4.85 -34.13 25.82
N CYS A 430 5.20 -32.85 25.66
CA CYS A 430 6.01 -32.39 24.54
C CYS A 430 7.44 -32.99 24.58
N ARG A 431 7.96 -33.35 23.40
CA ARG A 431 9.36 -33.79 23.24
C ARG A 431 10.31 -32.59 23.25
N LYS A 432 11.50 -32.74 23.84
CA LYS A 432 12.51 -31.67 23.92
C LYS A 432 13.34 -31.59 22.63
N GLN A 433 13.70 -30.39 22.20
CA GLN A 433 14.51 -30.16 20.97
C GLN A 433 15.81 -30.97 20.98
N SER A 434 16.50 -30.97 22.13
CA SER A 434 17.74 -31.71 22.35
C SER A 434 17.60 -33.23 22.13
N SER A 435 16.44 -33.82 22.43
CA SER A 435 16.17 -35.23 22.14
C SER A 435 16.15 -35.50 20.63
N VAL A 436 15.49 -34.64 19.85
CA VAL A 436 15.45 -34.75 18.37
C VAL A 436 16.85 -34.62 17.78
N LEU A 437 17.63 -33.64 18.25
CA LEU A 437 19.01 -33.43 17.81
C LEU A 437 19.93 -34.60 18.15
N ILE A 438 19.81 -35.18 19.36
CA ILE A 438 20.53 -36.40 19.75
C ILE A 438 20.15 -37.59 18.86
N HIS A 439 18.85 -37.79 18.58
CA HIS A 439 18.40 -38.86 17.68
C HIS A 439 18.95 -38.67 16.26
N LEU A 440 18.98 -37.44 15.72
CA LEU A 440 19.59 -37.15 14.42
C LEU A 440 21.12 -37.38 14.42
N GLY A 441 21.82 -37.03 15.50
CA GLY A 441 23.25 -37.32 15.65
C GLY A 441 23.55 -38.82 15.68
N VAL A 442 22.72 -39.61 16.37
CA VAL A 442 22.79 -41.09 16.33
C VAL A 442 22.48 -41.61 14.92
N LEU A 443 21.51 -41.01 14.23
CA LEU A 443 21.13 -41.40 12.87
C LEU A 443 22.21 -41.10 11.83
N ALA A 444 22.93 -39.97 11.95
CA ALA A 444 24.09 -39.64 11.12
C ALA A 444 25.22 -40.67 11.30
N ASN A 445 25.55 -41.02 12.55
CA ASN A 445 26.51 -42.08 12.86
C ASN A 445 26.07 -43.46 12.32
N TYR A 446 24.77 -43.78 12.38
CA TYR A 446 24.21 -45.01 11.80
C TYR A 446 24.28 -44.99 10.27
N ALA A 447 23.97 -43.87 9.62
CA ALA A 447 24.10 -43.70 8.17
C ALA A 447 25.55 -43.91 7.71
N GLN A 448 26.51 -43.34 8.44
CA GLN A 448 27.94 -43.47 8.16
C GLN A 448 28.39 -44.94 8.21
N LYS A 449 27.96 -45.72 9.22
CA LYS A 449 28.40 -47.11 9.42
C LYS A 449 27.57 -48.16 8.65
N ASN A 450 26.25 -48.07 8.68
CA ASN A 450 25.33 -49.14 8.23
C ASN A 450 24.56 -48.81 6.93
N GLY A 451 24.67 -47.58 6.42
CA GLY A 451 24.07 -47.14 5.15
C GLY A 451 24.69 -47.74 3.88
N GLN A 452 25.12 -49.00 3.92
CA GLN A 452 25.55 -49.83 2.77
C GLN A 452 24.44 -50.82 2.32
N THR A 453 23.38 -50.93 3.12
CA THR A 453 22.22 -51.80 2.85
C THR A 453 20.98 -50.97 2.56
N ILE A 454 20.11 -51.46 1.65
CA ILE A 454 18.85 -50.79 1.32
C ILE A 454 17.96 -50.63 2.57
N SER A 455 17.89 -51.67 3.43
CA SER A 455 17.16 -51.64 4.69
C SER A 455 17.69 -50.59 5.68
N GLY A 456 19.01 -50.37 5.74
CA GLY A 456 19.61 -49.31 6.55
C GLY A 456 19.20 -47.91 6.08
N VAL A 457 19.18 -47.66 4.76
CA VAL A 457 18.75 -46.38 4.20
C VAL A 457 17.24 -46.18 4.34
N GLU A 458 16.42 -47.24 4.18
CA GLU A 458 14.99 -47.19 4.48
C GLU A 458 14.70 -46.85 5.95
N ALA A 459 15.43 -47.44 6.90
CA ALA A 459 15.26 -47.15 8.32
C ALA A 459 15.52 -45.67 8.63
N ILE A 460 16.58 -45.11 8.04
CA ILE A 460 16.88 -43.66 8.11
C ILE A 460 15.74 -42.85 7.48
N GLN A 461 15.27 -43.23 6.29
CA GLN A 461 14.20 -42.51 5.61
C GLN A 461 12.87 -42.53 6.40
N ARG A 462 12.53 -43.63 7.10
CA ARG A 462 11.33 -43.72 7.94
C ARG A 462 11.36 -42.68 9.07
N PHE A 463 12.49 -42.52 9.76
CA PHE A 463 12.66 -41.49 10.80
C PHE A 463 12.66 -40.06 10.22
N LEU A 464 13.37 -39.85 9.11
CA LEU A 464 13.40 -38.56 8.41
C LEU A 464 11.99 -38.13 7.94
N ARG A 465 11.13 -39.07 7.53
CA ARG A 465 9.72 -38.80 7.18
C ARG A 465 8.85 -38.41 8.38
N SER A 466 9.13 -38.86 9.60
CA SER A 466 8.39 -38.38 10.79
C SER A 466 8.73 -36.92 11.13
N ILE A 467 9.94 -36.45 10.84
CA ILE A 467 10.34 -35.04 11.09
C ILE A 467 9.52 -34.07 10.23
N LEU A 468 9.17 -34.44 8.99
CA LEU A 468 8.34 -33.61 8.10
C LEU A 468 6.89 -33.42 8.60
N LYS A 469 6.46 -34.18 9.63
CA LYS A 469 5.16 -33.99 10.30
C LYS A 469 5.23 -33.00 11.48
N PHE A 470 6.41 -32.67 11.98
CA PHE A 470 6.56 -31.81 13.15
C PHE A 470 6.06 -30.38 12.86
N PRO A 471 5.25 -29.77 13.75
CA PRO A 471 4.83 -28.37 13.60
C PRO A 471 5.98 -27.37 13.42
N ALA A 472 7.18 -27.63 13.97
CA ALA A 472 8.39 -26.82 13.77
C ALA A 472 8.94 -26.81 12.33
N PHE A 473 8.38 -27.63 11.42
CA PHE A 473 8.68 -27.68 9.98
C PHE A 473 7.51 -27.16 9.15
N ASP A 474 6.67 -26.28 9.69
CA ASP A 474 5.55 -25.68 8.97
C ASP A 474 5.84 -24.23 8.60
N ALA A 475 6.21 -24.00 7.33
CA ALA A 475 6.63 -22.70 6.79
C ALA A 475 5.55 -21.60 6.82
N THR A 476 4.34 -21.92 7.26
CA THR A 476 3.20 -21.02 7.52
C THR A 476 3.11 -20.53 8.96
N LYS A 477 3.86 -21.13 9.91
CA LYS A 477 3.96 -20.69 11.31
C LYS A 477 5.14 -19.72 11.46
N SER A 478 5.18 -18.93 12.55
CA SER A 478 6.17 -17.85 12.69
C SER A 478 7.60 -18.34 12.95
N TYR A 479 7.77 -19.65 13.23
CA TYR A 479 9.03 -20.24 13.65
C TYR A 479 9.34 -21.54 12.90
N PHE A 480 10.57 -21.61 12.37
CA PHE A 480 11.13 -22.77 11.70
C PHE A 480 12.43 -23.19 12.39
N ASP A 481 12.56 -24.47 12.77
CA ASP A 481 13.75 -24.96 13.47
C ASP A 481 14.92 -25.21 12.51
N ASN A 482 15.76 -24.20 12.35
CA ASN A 482 16.96 -24.29 11.54
C ASN A 482 18.03 -25.25 12.09
N GLN A 483 18.08 -25.51 13.39
CA GLN A 483 19.07 -26.45 13.96
C GLN A 483 18.74 -27.90 13.57
N VAL A 484 17.47 -28.29 13.71
CA VAL A 484 17.01 -29.62 13.28
C VAL A 484 17.08 -29.74 11.76
N ALA A 485 16.79 -28.66 11.00
CA ALA A 485 16.94 -28.66 9.54
C ALA A 485 18.40 -28.89 9.09
N THR A 486 19.38 -28.22 9.70
CA THR A 486 20.81 -28.45 9.42
C THR A 486 21.24 -29.88 9.76
N HIS A 487 20.73 -30.46 10.85
CA HIS A 487 21.02 -31.86 11.18
C HIS A 487 20.39 -32.85 10.18
N VAL A 488 19.19 -32.56 9.65
CA VAL A 488 18.61 -33.34 8.54
C VAL A 488 19.44 -33.20 7.26
N ALA A 489 19.90 -31.98 6.91
CA ALA A 489 20.79 -31.76 5.77
C ALA A 489 22.13 -32.51 5.92
N HIS A 490 22.67 -32.61 7.13
CA HIS A 490 23.88 -33.41 7.43
C HIS A 490 23.65 -34.93 7.28
N VAL A 491 22.49 -35.46 7.69
CA VAL A 491 22.14 -36.88 7.41
C VAL A 491 21.99 -37.12 5.90
N LEU A 492 21.39 -36.17 5.16
CA LEU A 492 21.25 -36.27 3.70
C LEU A 492 22.60 -36.20 2.97
N ASP A 493 23.55 -35.37 3.41
CA ASP A 493 24.92 -35.30 2.89
C ASP A 493 25.64 -36.67 2.95
N ILE A 494 25.55 -37.35 4.09
CA ILE A 494 26.14 -38.69 4.29
C ILE A 494 25.53 -39.74 3.33
N LEU A 495 24.24 -39.59 2.98
CA LEU A 495 23.56 -40.48 2.02
C LEU A 495 23.85 -40.13 0.55
N LEU A 496 23.87 -38.84 0.20
CA LEU A 496 23.96 -38.34 -1.17
C LEU A 496 25.40 -38.31 -1.72
N THR A 497 26.40 -38.16 -0.85
CA THR A 497 27.81 -38.12 -1.26
C THR A 497 28.52 -39.48 -1.18
N ARG A 498 27.80 -40.53 -0.75
CA ARG A 498 28.25 -41.93 -0.81
C ARG A 498 28.28 -42.44 -2.26
N ASN A 499 29.22 -43.35 -2.53
CA ASN A 499 29.35 -44.05 -3.79
C ASN A 499 28.15 -45.00 -4.02
N SER A 500 27.39 -44.78 -5.10
CA SER A 500 26.19 -45.57 -5.41
C SER A 500 26.49 -47.02 -5.83
N SER A 501 27.75 -47.36 -6.15
CA SER A 501 28.18 -48.74 -6.44
C SER A 501 28.43 -49.59 -5.19
N GLU A 502 28.56 -48.99 -4.00
CA GLU A 502 28.80 -49.71 -2.73
C GLU A 502 27.51 -50.27 -2.10
N ILE A 503 26.35 -49.76 -2.51
CA ILE A 503 25.05 -50.16 -1.95
C ILE A 503 24.55 -51.44 -2.62
N LYS A 504 24.40 -52.50 -1.83
CA LYS A 504 24.03 -53.83 -2.35
C LYS A 504 22.53 -53.93 -2.67
N GLY A 505 22.19 -53.97 -3.96
CA GLY A 505 20.84 -54.31 -4.47
C GLY A 505 20.38 -53.42 -5.63
N ASN A 506 19.09 -53.51 -5.99
CA ASN A 506 18.51 -52.60 -6.99
C ASN A 506 18.10 -51.27 -6.33
N ILE A 507 18.78 -50.19 -6.69
CA ILE A 507 18.69 -48.89 -6.02
C ILE A 507 17.56 -48.02 -6.58
N THR A 508 16.99 -48.31 -7.77
CA THR A 508 16.09 -47.37 -8.48
C THR A 508 14.86 -46.93 -7.67
N LEU A 509 14.22 -47.84 -6.94
CA LEU A 509 13.10 -47.51 -6.04
C LEU A 509 13.55 -46.65 -4.86
N LEU A 510 14.74 -46.91 -4.31
CA LEU A 510 15.34 -46.13 -3.22
C LEU A 510 15.72 -44.73 -3.71
N THR A 511 16.25 -44.58 -4.93
CA THR A 511 16.55 -43.30 -5.58
C THR A 511 15.30 -42.44 -5.70
N ASN A 512 14.22 -42.97 -6.29
CA ASN A 512 12.96 -42.25 -6.43
C ASN A 512 12.34 -41.89 -5.07
N SER A 513 12.42 -42.81 -4.10
CA SER A 513 11.95 -42.58 -2.73
C SER A 513 12.72 -41.46 -2.03
N LEU A 514 14.06 -41.44 -2.13
CA LEU A 514 14.89 -40.40 -1.53
C LEU A 514 14.68 -39.04 -2.21
N GLN A 515 14.59 -39.02 -3.54
CA GLN A 515 14.33 -37.78 -4.30
C GLN A 515 12.99 -37.14 -3.93
N SER A 516 11.95 -37.97 -3.75
CA SER A 516 10.66 -37.50 -3.26
C SER A 516 10.76 -36.89 -1.86
N TYR A 517 11.52 -37.51 -0.95
CA TYR A 517 11.77 -36.96 0.39
C TYR A 517 12.55 -35.63 0.35
N ILE A 518 13.60 -35.56 -0.46
CA ILE A 518 14.44 -34.37 -0.64
C ILE A 518 13.61 -33.18 -1.15
N ASN A 519 12.75 -33.41 -2.15
CA ASN A 519 11.85 -32.38 -2.66
C ASN A 519 10.81 -31.96 -1.60
N GLN A 520 10.26 -32.90 -0.82
CA GLN A 520 9.33 -32.59 0.28
C GLN A 520 9.99 -31.79 1.42
N PHE A 521 11.22 -32.15 1.82
CA PHE A 521 12.01 -31.41 2.82
C PHE A 521 12.28 -29.98 2.34
N THR A 522 12.77 -29.82 1.11
CA THR A 522 13.02 -28.49 0.53
C THR A 522 11.73 -27.66 0.43
N ARG A 523 10.57 -28.29 0.21
CA ARG A 523 9.25 -27.66 0.22
C ARG A 523 8.75 -27.21 1.60
N LYS A 524 9.27 -27.78 2.69
CA LYS A 524 8.96 -27.33 4.06
C LYS A 524 9.88 -26.23 4.58
N LEU A 525 10.91 -25.83 3.84
CA LEU A 525 11.72 -24.65 4.18
C LEU A 525 10.91 -23.35 3.96
N PRO A 526 11.12 -22.30 4.79
CA PRO A 526 10.55 -20.97 4.59
C PRO A 526 10.98 -20.32 3.26
N ILE A 527 10.44 -19.13 2.95
CA ILE A 527 10.84 -18.32 1.79
C ILE A 527 12.17 -17.62 2.10
N SER A 528 13.05 -17.49 1.09
CA SER A 528 14.36 -16.82 1.20
C SER A 528 15.26 -17.39 2.31
N HIS A 529 15.23 -18.71 2.49
CA HIS A 529 15.91 -19.45 3.55
C HIS A 529 16.98 -20.40 3.01
N THR A 530 18.08 -20.56 3.75
CA THR A 530 19.26 -21.33 3.33
C THR A 530 19.66 -22.34 4.42
N VAL A 531 19.85 -23.61 4.03
CA VAL A 531 20.27 -24.70 4.93
C VAL A 531 21.42 -25.47 4.29
N THR A 532 22.58 -25.46 4.93
CA THR A 532 23.79 -26.18 4.48
C THR A 532 24.07 -27.41 5.34
N SER A 533 24.72 -28.43 4.78
CA SER A 533 25.29 -29.52 5.56
C SER A 533 26.56 -29.07 6.29
N ASN A 534 26.90 -29.69 7.42
CA ASN A 534 28.10 -29.35 8.21
C ASN A 534 29.44 -29.45 7.43
N HIS A 535 29.45 -30.04 6.23
CA HIS A 535 30.62 -30.13 5.35
C HIS A 535 30.54 -29.23 4.11
N ASN A 536 29.50 -28.39 3.98
CA ASN A 536 29.20 -27.58 2.79
C ASN A 536 29.20 -28.40 1.49
N ARG A 537 28.58 -29.59 1.53
CA ARG A 537 28.45 -30.51 0.38
C ARG A 537 27.03 -30.58 -0.17
N VAL A 538 26.03 -30.40 0.67
CA VAL A 538 24.62 -30.27 0.28
C VAL A 538 24.10 -28.95 0.80
N GLU A 539 23.56 -28.12 -0.09
CA GLU A 539 23.07 -26.78 0.22
C GLU A 539 21.67 -26.62 -0.37
N PHE A 540 20.69 -26.35 0.49
CA PHE A 540 19.28 -26.13 0.15
C PHE A 540 18.98 -24.63 0.23
N ASN A 541 18.46 -24.05 -0.85
CA ASN A 541 18.12 -22.63 -0.89
C ASN A 541 16.74 -22.42 -1.50
N THR A 542 15.91 -21.61 -0.83
CA THR A 542 14.62 -21.14 -1.34
C THR A 542 14.73 -19.66 -1.71
N PHE A 543 14.01 -19.24 -2.74
CA PHE A 543 14.01 -17.87 -3.24
C PHE A 543 12.58 -17.44 -3.60
N GLU A 544 12.22 -16.21 -3.25
CA GLU A 544 10.99 -15.61 -3.75
C GLU A 544 11.15 -15.21 -5.22
N TRP A 545 10.24 -15.67 -6.08
CA TRP A 545 10.19 -15.30 -7.49
C TRP A 545 9.12 -14.22 -7.69
N ILE A 546 9.50 -12.96 -7.48
CA ILE A 546 8.59 -11.80 -7.54
C ILE A 546 8.24 -11.46 -9.00
N ALA A 547 6.96 -11.17 -9.27
CA ALA A 547 6.49 -10.74 -10.58
C ALA A 547 7.14 -9.43 -11.07
N ASP A 548 7.38 -9.33 -12.38
CA ASP A 548 7.91 -8.19 -13.14
C ASP A 548 9.26 -7.61 -12.65
N LYS A 549 9.92 -8.28 -11.70
CA LYS A 549 11.23 -7.88 -11.14
C LYS A 549 12.37 -8.68 -11.77
N LEU A 550 13.44 -7.99 -12.12
CA LEU A 550 14.71 -8.61 -12.51
C LEU A 550 15.44 -9.15 -11.27
N ASN A 551 15.59 -10.47 -11.19
CA ASN A 551 16.40 -11.11 -10.15
C ASN A 551 17.89 -11.02 -10.51
N GLN A 552 18.68 -10.52 -9.56
CA GLN A 552 20.14 -10.63 -9.60
C GLN A 552 20.52 -12.11 -9.36
N GLY A 553 21.45 -12.64 -10.14
CA GLY A 553 21.85 -14.05 -10.01
C GLY A 553 22.66 -14.31 -8.74
N THR A 554 22.27 -15.35 -7.99
CA THR A 554 22.83 -15.68 -6.68
C THR A 554 23.71 -16.92 -6.75
N LYS A 555 24.76 -16.97 -5.91
CA LYS A 555 25.49 -18.22 -5.65
C LYS A 555 24.63 -19.09 -4.74
N VAL A 556 24.20 -20.25 -5.25
CA VAL A 556 23.34 -21.25 -4.58
C VAL A 556 24.23 -22.20 -3.76
N GLY A 557 25.20 -21.62 -3.07
CA GLY A 557 26.26 -22.34 -2.36
C GLY A 557 27.61 -22.35 -3.07
N ASN A 558 28.55 -23.10 -2.50
CA ASN A 558 29.97 -23.05 -2.83
C ASN A 558 30.35 -23.70 -4.17
N SER A 559 29.39 -24.24 -4.92
CA SER A 559 29.64 -24.92 -6.20
C SER A 559 28.51 -24.81 -7.22
N CYS A 560 27.48 -24.02 -6.93
CA CYS A 560 26.34 -23.78 -7.84
C CYS A 560 25.98 -22.29 -7.88
N TYR A 561 25.47 -21.82 -9.01
CA TYR A 561 24.97 -20.46 -9.23
C TYR A 561 23.65 -20.53 -9.99
N LEU A 562 22.76 -19.57 -9.75
CA LEU A 562 21.45 -19.50 -10.39
C LEU A 562 21.01 -18.05 -10.60
N GLN A 563 20.67 -17.72 -11.84
CA GLN A 563 19.93 -16.51 -12.18
C GLN A 563 18.60 -16.90 -12.80
N ILE A 564 17.53 -16.35 -12.25
CA ILE A 564 16.14 -16.63 -12.65
C ILE A 564 15.64 -15.40 -13.43
N PRO A 565 14.92 -15.58 -14.56
CA PRO A 565 14.35 -14.46 -15.30
C PRO A 565 13.16 -13.82 -14.58
N SER A 566 12.65 -12.70 -15.07
CA SER A 566 11.37 -12.15 -14.62
C SER A 566 10.20 -13.12 -14.85
N SER A 567 9.19 -13.06 -13.97
CA SER A 567 7.92 -13.82 -14.08
C SER A 567 6.73 -12.87 -14.15
N TYR A 568 5.60 -13.35 -14.67
CA TYR A 568 4.31 -12.65 -14.63
C TYR A 568 3.48 -12.97 -13.37
N LYS A 569 3.99 -13.83 -12.48
CA LYS A 569 3.33 -14.28 -11.24
C LYS A 569 4.34 -14.59 -10.15
N ASN A 570 3.95 -14.30 -8.90
CA ASN A 570 4.72 -14.71 -7.73
C ASN A 570 4.70 -16.24 -7.55
N ASP A 571 5.85 -16.83 -7.27
CA ASP A 571 6.04 -18.24 -6.92
C ASP A 571 7.27 -18.39 -6.01
N ILE A 572 7.51 -19.59 -5.47
CA ILE A 572 8.71 -19.92 -4.69
C ILE A 572 9.58 -20.85 -5.54
N ILE A 573 10.81 -20.44 -5.81
CA ILE A 573 11.81 -21.31 -6.43
C ILE A 573 12.63 -21.98 -5.33
N ARG A 574 12.87 -23.28 -5.50
CA ARG A 574 13.55 -24.15 -4.56
C ARG A 574 14.69 -24.84 -5.29
N SER A 575 15.86 -24.83 -4.65
CA SER A 575 17.11 -25.23 -5.29
C SER A 575 17.98 -26.03 -4.33
N ILE A 576 18.71 -26.99 -4.90
CA ILE A 576 19.53 -27.95 -4.15
C ILE A 576 20.84 -28.11 -4.89
N CYS A 577 21.93 -27.61 -4.28
CA CYS A 577 23.29 -27.85 -4.75
C CYS A 577 23.86 -29.08 -4.03
N ILE A 578 24.37 -30.05 -4.80
CA ILE A 578 25.04 -31.26 -4.28
C ILE A 578 26.42 -31.35 -4.91
N LYS A 579 27.47 -31.27 -4.09
CA LYS A 579 28.87 -31.39 -4.51
C LYS A 579 29.33 -32.84 -4.43
N ASN A 580 29.98 -33.30 -5.49
CA ASN A 580 30.71 -34.57 -5.53
C ASN A 580 29.84 -35.82 -5.20
N THR A 581 28.78 -36.04 -5.97
CA THR A 581 27.85 -37.17 -5.84
C THR A 581 27.91 -38.15 -7.02
N THR A 582 27.63 -39.43 -6.76
CA THR A 582 27.44 -40.50 -7.77
C THR A 582 26.01 -41.07 -7.73
N PHE A 583 25.08 -40.34 -7.10
CA PHE A 583 23.73 -40.84 -6.82
C PHE A 583 22.82 -40.91 -8.05
N TYR A 584 23.02 -39.98 -9.00
CA TYR A 584 22.21 -39.84 -10.21
C TYR A 584 22.82 -40.55 -11.44
N ASP A 585 24.14 -40.78 -11.44
CA ASP A 585 24.84 -41.54 -12.47
C ASP A 585 25.86 -42.47 -11.81
N LYS A 586 25.84 -43.75 -12.19
CA LYS A 586 26.69 -44.81 -11.62
C LYS A 586 27.98 -45.04 -12.41
N ASN A 587 28.07 -44.52 -13.63
CA ASN A 587 29.09 -44.91 -14.60
C ASN A 587 30.26 -43.92 -14.68
N HIS A 588 30.18 -42.81 -13.93
CA HIS A 588 31.11 -41.68 -14.05
C HIS A 588 31.61 -41.17 -12.69
N LEU A 589 32.66 -40.35 -12.75
CA LEU A 589 33.25 -39.67 -11.59
C LEU A 589 32.22 -38.78 -10.88
N SER A 590 32.43 -38.56 -9.58
CA SER A 590 31.52 -37.82 -8.71
C SER A 590 31.25 -36.38 -9.21
N LEU A 591 30.00 -36.10 -9.55
CA LEU A 591 29.56 -34.88 -10.21
C LEU A 591 29.10 -33.80 -9.22
N THR A 592 29.10 -32.53 -9.66
CA THR A 592 28.36 -31.44 -9.01
C THR A 592 26.99 -31.33 -9.67
N ILE A 593 25.91 -31.35 -8.89
CA ILE A 593 24.53 -31.38 -9.39
C ILE A 593 23.73 -30.23 -8.77
N LEU A 594 22.97 -29.53 -9.61
CA LEU A 594 22.02 -28.49 -9.22
C LEU A 594 20.62 -28.94 -9.63
N ASN A 595 19.73 -29.16 -8.66
CA ASN A 595 18.30 -29.37 -8.90
C ASN A 595 17.57 -28.04 -8.64
N VAL A 596 16.75 -27.57 -9.59
CA VAL A 596 15.95 -26.34 -9.49
C VAL A 596 14.51 -26.63 -9.89
N PHE A 597 13.56 -26.34 -9.00
CA PHE A 597 12.13 -26.48 -9.27
C PHE A 597 11.35 -25.33 -8.61
N ALA A 598 10.11 -25.10 -9.04
CA ALA A 598 9.21 -24.16 -8.40
C ALA A 598 8.05 -24.88 -7.70
N ASP A 599 7.26 -24.16 -6.90
CA ASP A 599 6.11 -24.75 -6.23
C ASP A 599 4.86 -24.80 -7.11
N GLN A 600 4.60 -23.75 -7.91
CA GLN A 600 3.47 -23.68 -8.84
C GLN A 600 3.86 -23.91 -10.31
N HIS A 601 5.00 -23.35 -10.77
CA HIS A 601 5.41 -23.47 -12.18
C HIS A 601 6.13 -24.78 -12.48
N THR A 602 5.63 -25.53 -13.48
CA THR A 602 6.25 -26.76 -13.97
C THR A 602 7.34 -26.52 -15.04
N ALA A 603 7.44 -25.31 -15.57
CA ALA A 603 8.42 -24.87 -16.55
C ALA A 603 8.60 -23.34 -16.50
N LEU A 604 9.68 -22.83 -17.10
CA LEU A 604 9.91 -21.38 -17.23
C LEU A 604 8.89 -20.73 -18.20
N PRO A 605 8.55 -19.44 -18.01
CA PRO A 605 7.76 -18.67 -18.97
C PRO A 605 8.34 -18.70 -20.38
N LEU A 606 7.46 -18.68 -21.39
CA LEU A 606 7.85 -18.69 -22.80
C LEU A 606 8.75 -17.49 -23.12
N GLY A 607 9.82 -17.74 -23.91
CA GLY A 607 10.83 -16.74 -24.24
C GLY A 607 11.82 -16.37 -23.12
N HIS A 608 11.60 -16.82 -21.88
CA HIS A 608 12.46 -16.51 -20.74
C HIS A 608 13.44 -17.66 -20.47
N ARG A 609 14.70 -17.33 -20.15
CA ARG A 609 15.78 -18.30 -19.87
C ARG A 609 16.35 -18.05 -18.48
N ALA A 610 16.66 -19.12 -17.74
CA ALA A 610 17.45 -19.05 -16.52
C ALA A 610 18.94 -19.29 -16.85
N VAL A 611 19.85 -18.73 -16.06
CA VAL A 611 21.28 -19.06 -16.13
C VAL A 611 21.62 -19.97 -14.96
N VAL A 612 22.02 -21.21 -15.26
CA VAL A 612 22.55 -22.15 -14.27
C VAL A 612 24.08 -22.14 -14.35
N GLY A 613 24.74 -22.09 -13.20
CA GLY A 613 26.19 -22.15 -13.10
C GLY A 613 26.66 -23.30 -12.22
N LEU A 614 27.71 -23.98 -12.63
CA LEU A 614 28.26 -25.15 -11.94
C LEU A 614 29.80 -25.07 -11.88
N MET A 615 30.37 -25.43 -10.73
CA MET A 615 31.83 -25.49 -10.53
C MET A 615 32.43 -26.67 -11.31
N LYS A 616 33.51 -26.41 -12.07
CA LYS A 616 34.26 -27.42 -12.83
C LYS A 616 34.91 -28.45 -11.91
N PRO A 617 34.74 -29.78 -12.16
CA PRO A 617 35.45 -30.82 -11.42
C PRO A 617 36.97 -30.87 -11.71
N ASN A 618 37.39 -30.46 -12.91
CA ASN A 618 38.77 -30.43 -13.36
C ASN A 618 38.95 -29.24 -14.33
N LYS A 619 40.09 -28.52 -14.26
CA LYS A 619 40.35 -27.38 -15.15
C LYS A 619 40.86 -27.80 -16.54
N ASN A 620 41.30 -29.05 -16.71
CA ASN A 620 41.96 -29.56 -17.93
C ASN A 620 41.01 -30.26 -18.94
N VAL A 621 39.69 -30.22 -18.72
CA VAL A 621 38.70 -30.91 -19.57
C VAL A 621 37.60 -29.93 -19.99
N ASN A 622 37.21 -29.95 -21.27
CA ASN A 622 36.06 -29.19 -21.75
C ASN A 622 34.76 -29.82 -21.26
N TYR A 623 34.12 -29.15 -20.30
CA TYR A 623 32.80 -29.49 -19.79
C TYR A 623 31.70 -28.70 -20.51
N THR A 624 30.55 -29.33 -20.65
CA THR A 624 29.30 -28.76 -21.13
C THR A 624 28.23 -29.01 -20.06
N CYS A 625 27.28 -28.09 -19.90
CA CYS A 625 26.12 -28.36 -19.06
C CYS A 625 25.22 -29.44 -19.70
N ALA A 626 24.72 -30.33 -18.86
CA ALA A 626 23.76 -31.36 -19.23
C ALA A 626 22.53 -31.31 -18.32
N PHE A 627 21.35 -31.54 -18.90
CA PHE A 627 20.07 -31.64 -18.20
C PHE A 627 19.60 -33.10 -18.20
N LEU A 628 19.13 -33.59 -17.06
CA LEU A 628 18.55 -34.93 -16.96
C LEU A 628 17.11 -34.91 -17.49
N ASN A 629 16.87 -35.50 -18.66
CA ASN A 629 15.54 -35.54 -19.27
C ASN A 629 14.59 -36.43 -18.44
N PRO A 630 13.52 -35.89 -17.81
CA PRO A 630 12.64 -36.67 -16.93
C PRO A 630 11.78 -37.72 -17.67
N LYS A 631 11.78 -37.72 -19.01
CA LYS A 631 11.06 -38.73 -19.82
C LYS A 631 11.90 -39.93 -20.24
N THR A 632 13.20 -39.75 -20.46
CA THR A 632 14.12 -40.85 -20.85
C THR A 632 15.06 -41.26 -19.73
N ASN A 633 15.21 -40.43 -18.69
CA ASN A 633 16.19 -40.58 -17.62
C ASN A 633 17.65 -40.62 -18.13
N GLU A 634 17.92 -39.85 -19.18
CA GLU A 634 19.24 -39.70 -19.81
C GLU A 634 19.67 -38.23 -19.81
N TRP A 635 20.98 -37.99 -19.83
CA TRP A 635 21.56 -36.65 -19.92
C TRP A 635 21.47 -36.08 -21.34
N SER A 636 21.08 -34.81 -21.48
CA SER A 636 20.95 -34.12 -22.78
C SER A 636 21.55 -32.71 -22.76
N LYS A 637 22.08 -32.27 -23.91
CA LYS A 637 22.50 -30.89 -24.21
C LYS A 637 21.36 -30.05 -24.82
N ASN A 638 20.20 -30.65 -25.11
CA ASN A 638 19.06 -29.94 -25.71
C ASN A 638 18.52 -28.87 -24.75
N GLY A 639 18.21 -27.67 -25.27
CA GLY A 639 17.73 -26.54 -24.47
C GLY A 639 18.79 -25.81 -23.64
N LEU A 640 20.06 -26.23 -23.71
CA LEU A 640 21.18 -25.66 -22.96
C LEU A 640 22.17 -24.94 -23.89
N TYR A 641 22.50 -23.70 -23.55
CA TYR A 641 23.48 -22.88 -24.27
C TYR A 641 24.57 -22.42 -23.31
N VAL A 642 25.85 -22.68 -23.61
CA VAL A 642 26.96 -22.19 -22.78
C VAL A 642 27.11 -20.68 -22.98
N VAL A 643 27.01 -19.92 -21.88
CA VAL A 643 27.14 -18.45 -21.86
C VAL A 643 28.58 -18.05 -21.59
N ASN A 644 29.21 -18.67 -20.58
CA ASN A 644 30.60 -18.39 -20.23
C ASN A 644 31.26 -19.65 -19.66
N ASN A 645 32.40 -20.05 -20.23
CA ASN A 645 33.21 -21.18 -19.79
C ASN A 645 34.23 -20.84 -18.68
N PHE A 646 34.38 -19.57 -18.30
CA PHE A 646 35.43 -19.06 -17.41
C PHE A 646 34.90 -18.02 -16.41
N TYR A 647 33.69 -18.22 -15.88
CA TYR A 647 33.14 -17.32 -14.86
C TYR A 647 33.82 -17.60 -13.51
N ASP A 648 34.39 -16.56 -12.89
CA ASP A 648 35.28 -16.65 -11.72
C ASP A 648 36.41 -17.70 -11.85
N ASP A 649 36.87 -18.02 -13.07
CA ASP A 649 37.84 -19.10 -13.40
C ASP A 649 37.50 -20.53 -12.91
N GLU A 650 36.32 -20.72 -12.31
CA GLU A 650 35.91 -21.97 -11.65
C GLU A 650 34.54 -22.47 -12.13
N PHE A 651 33.68 -21.60 -12.65
CA PHE A 651 32.32 -21.92 -13.07
C PHE A 651 32.14 -21.96 -14.59
N VAL A 652 31.29 -22.89 -15.05
CA VAL A 652 30.66 -22.86 -16.36
C VAL A 652 29.23 -22.36 -16.18
N LEU A 653 28.85 -21.29 -16.88
CA LEU A 653 27.50 -20.74 -16.92
C LEU A 653 26.78 -21.17 -18.20
N CYS A 654 25.54 -21.61 -18.07
CA CYS A 654 24.68 -22.01 -19.18
C CYS A 654 23.27 -21.45 -19.05
N GLU A 655 22.75 -20.90 -20.14
CA GLU A 655 21.34 -20.57 -20.31
C GLU A 655 20.52 -21.86 -20.49
N THR A 656 19.36 -21.93 -19.84
CA THR A 656 18.40 -23.01 -19.94
C THR A 656 16.97 -22.50 -20.06
N ASN A 657 16.15 -23.20 -20.84
CA ASN A 657 14.69 -23.06 -20.90
C ASN A 657 13.95 -24.15 -20.07
N HIS A 658 14.68 -24.89 -19.23
CA HIS A 658 14.15 -26.01 -18.44
C HIS A 658 14.24 -25.72 -16.93
N LEU A 659 13.40 -26.43 -16.16
CA LEU A 659 13.53 -26.62 -14.72
C LEU A 659 13.76 -28.11 -14.47
N GLY A 660 14.50 -28.45 -13.41
CA GLY A 660 14.90 -29.81 -13.07
C GLY A 660 16.38 -29.91 -12.73
N ILE A 661 17.04 -30.98 -13.18
CA ILE A 661 18.35 -31.41 -12.68
C ILE A 661 19.45 -31.17 -13.71
N PHE A 662 20.48 -30.42 -13.31
CA PHE A 662 21.60 -30.00 -14.13
C PHE A 662 22.94 -30.52 -13.57
N THR A 663 23.87 -30.85 -14.46
CA THR A 663 25.24 -31.26 -14.13
C THR A 663 26.24 -30.79 -15.21
N LEU A 664 27.54 -31.03 -15.00
CA LEU A 664 28.58 -30.84 -16.02
C LEU A 664 29.09 -32.20 -16.51
N LEU A 665 29.08 -32.43 -17.82
CA LEU A 665 29.66 -33.60 -18.49
C LEU A 665 30.72 -33.20 -19.52
N PRO A 666 31.76 -34.02 -19.78
CA PRO A 666 32.70 -33.79 -20.88
C PRO A 666 31.97 -33.79 -22.23
N GLU A 667 32.39 -32.97 -23.19
CA GLU A 667 31.70 -32.90 -24.50
C GLU A 667 31.71 -34.24 -25.25
N SER A 668 32.76 -35.05 -25.06
CA SER A 668 32.88 -36.41 -25.63
C SER A 668 31.81 -37.41 -25.18
N TYR A 669 31.02 -37.09 -24.15
CA TYR A 669 29.84 -37.90 -23.77
C TYR A 669 28.76 -37.90 -24.87
N PHE A 670 28.65 -36.81 -25.64
CA PHE A 670 27.60 -36.62 -26.63
C PHE A 670 27.99 -37.09 -28.06
N ASP A 671 29.27 -37.35 -28.32
CA ASP A 671 29.78 -37.78 -29.63
C ASP A 671 29.57 -39.28 -29.90
N ASN A 672 28.30 -39.68 -30.03
CA ASN A 672 27.91 -41.05 -30.36
C ASN A 672 27.47 -41.19 -31.82
N ARG A 673 28.02 -42.20 -32.54
CA ARG A 673 27.92 -42.35 -34.02
C ARG A 673 26.50 -42.40 -34.60
N ILE A 674 25.48 -42.69 -33.77
CA ILE A 674 24.07 -42.71 -34.16
C ILE A 674 23.57 -41.30 -34.51
N PHE A 675 24.08 -40.26 -33.85
CA PHE A 675 23.65 -38.86 -34.02
C PHE A 675 24.01 -38.27 -35.40
N THR A 676 25.05 -38.80 -36.06
CA THR A 676 25.48 -38.31 -37.38
C THR A 676 24.48 -38.66 -38.48
N ILE A 677 23.84 -39.85 -38.40
CA ILE A 677 22.87 -40.33 -39.39
C ILE A 677 21.56 -39.55 -39.28
N THR A 678 21.08 -39.28 -38.07
CA THR A 678 19.88 -38.46 -37.85
C THR A 678 20.08 -37.02 -38.30
N LYS A 679 21.29 -36.46 -38.10
CA LYS A 679 21.66 -35.13 -38.61
C LYS A 679 21.66 -35.07 -40.14
N LEU A 680 22.18 -36.10 -40.83
CA LEU A 680 22.12 -36.19 -42.29
C LEU A 680 20.67 -36.30 -42.81
N LEU A 681 19.85 -37.17 -42.21
CA LEU A 681 18.43 -37.31 -42.56
C LEU A 681 17.63 -36.01 -42.35
N SER A 682 17.97 -35.22 -41.33
CA SER A 682 17.34 -33.93 -41.07
C SER A 682 17.62 -32.88 -42.15
N ALA A 683 18.78 -32.97 -42.81
CA ALA A 683 19.24 -32.04 -43.85
C ALA A 683 18.79 -32.43 -45.27
N LEU A 684 18.41 -33.69 -45.52
CA LEU A 684 18.06 -34.16 -46.85
C LEU A 684 16.93 -33.35 -47.53
N PRO A 685 15.84 -32.92 -46.85
CA PRO A 685 14.82 -32.03 -47.42
C PRO A 685 15.34 -30.65 -47.88
N LEU A 686 16.40 -30.14 -47.26
CA LEU A 686 17.01 -28.86 -47.65
C LEU A 686 17.77 -29.02 -48.97
N ILE A 687 18.49 -30.14 -49.12
CA ILE A 687 19.26 -30.48 -50.32
C ILE A 687 18.31 -30.71 -51.51
N THR A 688 17.22 -31.44 -51.32
CA THR A 688 16.26 -31.72 -52.41
C THR A 688 15.49 -30.48 -52.87
N ASN A 689 15.13 -29.56 -51.98
CA ASN A 689 14.56 -28.28 -52.43
C ASN A 689 15.59 -27.41 -53.16
N ALA A 690 16.85 -27.38 -52.70
CA ALA A 690 17.90 -26.61 -53.35
C ALA A 690 18.18 -27.06 -54.79
N THR A 691 18.20 -28.38 -55.06
CA THR A 691 18.36 -28.88 -56.44
C THR A 691 17.16 -28.53 -57.32
N ILE A 692 15.94 -28.51 -56.76
CA ILE A 692 14.72 -28.15 -57.49
C ILE A 692 14.72 -26.69 -57.90
N ILE A 693 15.12 -25.78 -57.00
CA ILE A 693 15.30 -24.35 -57.33
C ILE A 693 16.28 -24.18 -58.51
N VAL A 694 17.41 -24.91 -58.51
CA VAL A 694 18.38 -24.89 -59.62
C VAL A 694 17.78 -25.45 -60.93
N CYS A 695 17.05 -26.56 -60.88
CA CYS A 695 16.37 -27.12 -62.06
C CYS A 695 15.26 -26.20 -62.60
N SER A 696 14.51 -25.52 -61.73
CA SER A 696 13.49 -24.55 -62.14
C SER A 696 14.09 -23.30 -62.77
N LEU A 697 15.23 -22.80 -62.26
CA LEU A 697 15.96 -21.69 -62.88
C LEU A 697 16.48 -22.02 -64.28
N THR A 698 17.07 -23.20 -64.47
CA THR A 698 17.59 -23.59 -65.80
C THR A 698 16.48 -23.83 -66.82
N LEU A 699 15.35 -24.43 -66.41
CA LEU A 699 14.16 -24.54 -67.25
C LEU A 699 13.56 -23.17 -67.61
N LEU A 700 13.46 -22.23 -66.66
CA LEU A 700 12.95 -20.88 -66.91
C LEU A 700 13.84 -20.10 -67.89
N PHE A 701 15.17 -20.23 -67.74
CA PHE A 701 16.15 -19.66 -68.65
C PHE A 701 16.01 -20.20 -70.08
N LEU A 702 15.82 -21.52 -70.24
CA LEU A 702 15.57 -22.16 -71.55
C LEU A 702 14.27 -21.67 -72.21
N VAL A 703 13.17 -21.56 -71.44
CA VAL A 703 11.89 -21.02 -71.92
C VAL A 703 12.05 -19.58 -72.42
N CYS A 704 12.74 -18.72 -71.66
CA CYS A 704 12.99 -17.33 -72.03
C CYS A 704 13.88 -17.19 -73.29
N ILE A 705 14.86 -18.07 -73.49
CA ILE A 705 15.71 -18.07 -74.69
C ILE A 705 14.92 -18.47 -75.94
N GLN A 706 14.07 -19.50 -75.85
CA GLN A 706 13.41 -20.06 -77.03
C GLN A 706 12.34 -19.15 -77.65
N ARG A 707 11.89 -18.08 -76.96
CA ARG A 707 10.97 -17.03 -77.44
C ARG A 707 9.62 -17.46 -78.05
N ALA A 708 9.33 -18.77 -78.07
CA ALA A 708 8.17 -19.37 -78.73
C ALA A 708 7.32 -20.23 -77.76
N GLY A 709 7.12 -19.73 -76.54
CA GLY A 709 6.34 -20.38 -75.48
C GLY A 709 5.23 -19.47 -74.93
N ASP A 710 4.23 -20.07 -74.30
CA ASP A 710 3.13 -19.35 -73.66
C ASP A 710 3.60 -18.65 -72.37
N PRO A 711 3.36 -17.33 -72.18
CA PRO A 711 3.78 -16.63 -70.98
C PRO A 711 3.19 -17.22 -69.68
N ALA A 712 2.03 -17.90 -69.73
CA ALA A 712 1.47 -18.59 -68.57
C ALA A 712 2.43 -19.66 -68.01
N PHE A 713 3.22 -20.33 -68.88
CA PHE A 713 4.18 -21.34 -68.44
C PHE A 713 5.37 -20.72 -67.68
N SER A 714 5.86 -19.56 -68.13
CA SER A 714 6.91 -18.82 -67.42
C SER A 714 6.46 -18.38 -66.02
N PHE A 715 5.21 -17.92 -65.87
CA PHE A 715 4.64 -17.59 -64.56
C PHE A 715 4.49 -18.83 -63.67
N LEU A 716 4.01 -19.96 -64.20
CA LEU A 716 3.87 -21.21 -63.44
C LEU A 716 5.20 -21.64 -62.80
N LEU A 717 6.28 -21.61 -63.59
CA LEU A 717 7.61 -22.02 -63.13
C LEU A 717 8.23 -21.03 -62.15
N ALA A 718 7.96 -19.72 -62.30
CA ALA A 718 8.38 -18.70 -61.35
C ALA A 718 7.67 -18.82 -59.99
N PHE A 719 6.36 -19.10 -59.97
CA PHE A 719 5.63 -19.34 -58.71
C PHE A 719 6.05 -20.64 -58.02
N LEU A 720 6.33 -21.71 -58.78
CA LEU A 720 6.86 -22.95 -58.21
C LEU A 720 8.20 -22.74 -57.50
N LEU A 721 9.12 -22.00 -58.15
CA LEU A 721 10.41 -21.62 -57.55
C LEU A 721 10.24 -20.79 -56.26
N LEU A 722 9.27 -19.86 -56.24
CA LEU A 722 8.97 -19.06 -55.05
C LEU A 722 8.47 -19.91 -53.88
N ILE A 723 7.69 -20.97 -54.13
CA ILE A 723 7.26 -21.93 -53.10
C ILE A 723 8.45 -22.70 -52.53
N HIS A 724 9.33 -23.27 -53.35
CA HIS A 724 10.48 -24.04 -52.84
C HIS A 724 11.47 -23.15 -52.08
N LEU A 725 11.66 -21.89 -52.49
CA LEU A 725 12.41 -20.89 -51.71
C LEU A 725 11.77 -20.63 -50.34
N LEU A 726 10.44 -20.51 -50.27
CA LEU A 726 9.73 -20.31 -49.01
C LEU A 726 9.77 -21.57 -48.12
N GLN A 727 9.69 -22.78 -48.70
CA GLN A 727 9.89 -24.04 -47.98
C GLN A 727 11.32 -24.12 -47.39
N VAL A 728 12.36 -23.76 -48.16
CA VAL A 728 13.75 -23.67 -47.69
C VAL A 728 13.89 -22.67 -46.53
N ALA A 729 13.27 -21.50 -46.62
CA ALA A 729 13.28 -20.51 -45.55
C ALA A 729 12.62 -21.04 -44.26
N ILE A 730 11.45 -21.68 -44.36
CA ILE A 730 10.76 -22.30 -43.22
C ILE A 730 11.61 -23.44 -42.61
N ILE A 731 12.21 -24.30 -43.43
CA ILE A 731 13.08 -25.41 -42.99
C ILE A 731 14.34 -24.91 -42.27
N SER A 732 14.79 -23.68 -42.55
CA SER A 732 16.01 -23.09 -42.00
C SER A 732 15.81 -22.35 -40.66
N ILE A 733 14.56 -22.17 -40.20
CA ILE A 733 14.27 -21.50 -38.91
C ILE A 733 14.41 -22.53 -37.78
N PRO A 734 15.31 -22.33 -36.79
CA PRO A 734 15.62 -23.35 -35.78
C PRO A 734 14.55 -23.50 -34.69
N ASP A 735 13.77 -22.45 -34.41
CA ASP A 735 12.77 -22.41 -33.34
C ASP A 735 11.35 -22.19 -33.88
N TYR A 736 10.49 -23.18 -33.73
CA TYR A 736 9.07 -23.13 -34.11
C TYR A 736 8.30 -21.98 -33.42
N GLN A 737 8.75 -21.53 -32.24
CA GLN A 737 8.14 -20.39 -31.53
C GLN A 737 8.44 -19.03 -32.18
N ILE A 738 9.53 -18.91 -32.96
CA ILE A 738 9.81 -17.70 -33.76
C ILE A 738 8.85 -17.66 -34.97
N LEU A 739 8.48 -18.82 -35.51
CA LEU A 739 7.57 -18.95 -36.64
C LEU A 739 6.20 -18.27 -36.37
N GLN A 740 5.65 -18.40 -35.16
CA GLN A 740 4.40 -17.74 -34.74
C GLN A 740 4.43 -16.20 -34.78
N LYS A 741 5.61 -15.57 -34.89
CA LYS A 741 5.74 -14.11 -35.09
C LYS A 741 5.66 -13.71 -36.57
N TYR A 742 5.98 -14.61 -37.48
CA TYR A 742 5.91 -14.43 -38.95
C TYR A 742 4.69 -15.07 -39.61
N ASP A 743 4.01 -15.95 -38.87
CA ASP A 743 2.86 -16.80 -39.20
C ASP A 743 1.98 -16.23 -40.33
N LYS A 744 1.36 -15.06 -40.08
CA LYS A 744 0.38 -14.44 -40.99
C LYS A 744 0.93 -14.11 -42.37
N ILE A 745 2.15 -13.59 -42.47
CA ILE A 745 2.73 -13.14 -43.74
C ILE A 745 3.20 -14.35 -44.56
N ILE A 746 3.82 -15.33 -43.91
CA ILE A 746 4.25 -16.59 -44.54
C ILE A 746 3.03 -17.38 -45.03
N TYR A 747 1.98 -17.48 -44.21
CA TYR A 747 0.73 -18.15 -44.56
C TYR A 747 0.03 -17.50 -45.77
N MET A 748 -0.14 -16.17 -45.78
CA MET A 748 -0.73 -15.45 -46.93
C MET A 748 0.10 -15.63 -48.21
N ALA A 749 1.42 -15.50 -48.13
CA ALA A 749 2.31 -15.66 -49.29
C ALA A 749 2.23 -17.10 -49.86
N PHE A 750 2.18 -18.10 -48.99
CA PHE A 750 2.06 -19.50 -49.39
C PHE A 750 0.69 -19.82 -50.01
N GLN A 751 -0.41 -19.38 -49.38
CA GLN A 751 -1.78 -19.53 -49.91
C GLN A 751 -1.93 -18.85 -51.28
N PHE A 752 -1.28 -17.69 -51.48
CA PHE A 752 -1.27 -16.96 -52.74
C PHE A 752 -0.56 -17.76 -53.84
N CYS A 753 0.66 -18.24 -53.58
CA CYS A 753 1.41 -19.00 -54.58
C CYS A 753 0.69 -20.30 -54.98
N LEU A 754 0.09 -21.02 -54.01
CA LEU A 754 -0.69 -22.23 -54.30
C LEU A 754 -1.91 -21.96 -55.19
N THR A 755 -2.70 -20.91 -54.89
CA THR A 755 -3.91 -20.59 -55.65
C THR A 755 -3.58 -20.07 -57.06
N SER A 756 -2.51 -19.28 -57.22
CA SER A 756 -2.00 -18.87 -58.52
C SER A 756 -1.49 -20.05 -59.37
N ILE A 757 -0.78 -21.02 -58.79
CA ILE A 757 -0.34 -22.24 -59.49
C ILE A 757 -1.55 -23.06 -59.97
N ALA A 758 -2.53 -23.31 -59.12
CA ALA A 758 -3.73 -24.06 -59.50
C ALA A 758 -4.49 -23.40 -60.67
N MET A 759 -4.61 -22.08 -60.68
CA MET A 759 -5.24 -21.33 -61.78
C MET A 759 -4.40 -21.36 -63.06
N LEU A 760 -3.07 -21.27 -62.98
CA LEU A 760 -2.17 -21.37 -64.13
C LEU A 760 -2.23 -22.76 -64.77
N VAL A 761 -2.25 -23.83 -63.98
CA VAL A 761 -2.40 -25.21 -64.50
C VAL A 761 -3.76 -25.40 -65.19
N ALA A 762 -4.84 -24.85 -64.62
CA ALA A 762 -6.15 -24.84 -65.27
C ALA A 762 -6.14 -24.06 -66.60
N PHE A 763 -5.49 -22.90 -66.65
CA PHE A 763 -5.38 -22.08 -67.86
C PHE A 763 -4.54 -22.74 -68.96
N ILE A 764 -3.44 -23.42 -68.60
CA ILE A 764 -2.59 -24.09 -69.60
C ILE A 764 -3.27 -25.37 -70.10
N ASN A 765 -3.96 -26.15 -69.26
CA ASN A 765 -4.77 -27.29 -69.72
C ASN A 765 -5.95 -26.86 -70.60
N ASN A 766 -6.61 -25.73 -70.29
CA ASN A 766 -7.61 -25.12 -71.18
C ASN A 766 -6.96 -24.64 -72.50
N THR A 767 -5.74 -24.11 -72.47
CA THR A 767 -5.00 -23.73 -73.67
C THR A 767 -4.66 -24.94 -74.55
N ILE A 768 -4.26 -26.08 -73.96
CA ILE A 768 -4.06 -27.35 -74.68
C ILE A 768 -5.38 -27.85 -75.30
N TYR A 769 -6.49 -27.75 -74.56
CA TYR A 769 -7.83 -28.08 -75.07
C TYR A 769 -8.22 -27.21 -76.28
N ILE A 770 -8.08 -25.88 -76.19
CA ILE A 770 -8.35 -24.95 -77.31
C ILE A 770 -7.43 -25.24 -78.50
N GLN A 771 -6.14 -25.50 -78.26
CA GLN A 771 -5.18 -25.88 -79.30
C GLN A 771 -5.53 -27.20 -80.00
N CYS A 772 -6.24 -28.12 -79.32
CA CYS A 772 -6.79 -29.33 -79.92
C CYS A 772 -8.05 -29.04 -80.76
N ALA A 773 -8.95 -28.17 -80.25
CA ALA A 773 -10.23 -27.85 -80.88
C ALA A 773 -10.12 -27.00 -82.17
N ASP A 774 -9.26 -25.97 -82.19
CA ASP A 774 -9.16 -25.01 -83.31
C ASP A 774 -8.12 -25.40 -84.40
N LEU A 775 -7.68 -26.66 -84.45
CA LEU A 775 -6.75 -27.16 -85.48
C LEU A 775 -7.30 -27.19 -86.93
N ASN A 776 -8.55 -26.74 -87.15
CA ASN A 776 -9.20 -26.65 -88.46
C ASN A 776 -9.81 -25.24 -88.74
N LYS A 777 -9.31 -24.17 -88.10
CA LYS A 777 -9.72 -22.78 -88.40
C LYS A 777 -8.54 -21.82 -88.45
N ASP A 778 -8.33 -21.20 -89.60
CA ASP A 778 -7.40 -20.07 -89.75
C ASP A 778 -8.01 -18.78 -89.19
N ILE A 779 -7.77 -18.48 -87.92
CA ILE A 779 -8.07 -17.19 -87.30
C ILE A 779 -6.79 -16.57 -86.75
N VAL A 780 -6.51 -15.33 -87.16
CA VAL A 780 -5.29 -14.58 -86.82
C VAL A 780 -5.44 -13.94 -85.43
N ASP A 781 -5.29 -14.74 -84.38
CA ASP A 781 -5.35 -14.25 -82.98
C ASP A 781 -4.00 -13.68 -82.45
N ILE A 782 -3.06 -13.39 -83.37
CA ILE A 782 -1.79 -12.69 -83.09
C ILE A 782 -2.04 -11.27 -82.57
N ILE A 783 -3.20 -10.68 -82.87
CA ILE A 783 -3.59 -9.33 -82.43
C ILE A 783 -3.87 -9.27 -80.91
N ASN A 784 -4.28 -10.37 -80.29
CA ASN A 784 -4.72 -10.40 -78.89
C ASN A 784 -3.63 -10.79 -77.86
N VAL A 785 -2.36 -10.92 -78.26
CA VAL A 785 -1.24 -11.22 -77.34
C VAL A 785 -1.21 -10.33 -76.08
N PRO A 786 -1.29 -8.98 -76.14
CA PRO A 786 -1.31 -8.17 -74.92
C PRO A 786 -2.57 -8.39 -74.07
N ILE A 787 -3.74 -8.58 -74.70
CA ILE A 787 -5.00 -8.87 -73.99
C ILE A 787 -4.93 -10.23 -73.28
N ARG A 788 -4.33 -11.24 -73.92
CA ARG A 788 -4.11 -12.57 -73.34
C ARG A 788 -3.12 -12.53 -72.17
N ILE A 789 -2.07 -11.71 -72.26
CA ILE A 789 -1.15 -11.42 -71.14
C ILE A 789 -1.88 -10.72 -69.98
N ILE A 790 -2.74 -9.72 -70.27
CA ILE A 790 -3.57 -9.06 -69.26
C ILE A 790 -4.51 -10.05 -68.59
N ILE A 791 -5.17 -10.94 -69.35
CA ILE A 791 -6.04 -11.99 -68.80
C ILE A 791 -5.24 -12.93 -67.88
N ILE A 792 -4.03 -13.35 -68.27
CA ILE A 792 -3.15 -14.19 -67.43
C ILE A 792 -2.78 -13.47 -66.13
N ILE A 793 -2.39 -12.19 -66.18
CA ILE A 793 -2.05 -11.37 -65.00
C ILE A 793 -3.27 -11.18 -64.08
N VAL A 794 -4.44 -10.87 -64.65
CA VAL A 794 -5.68 -10.72 -63.88
C VAL A 794 -6.07 -12.04 -63.22
N ALA A 795 -6.06 -13.15 -63.97
CA ALA A 795 -6.48 -14.47 -63.47
C ALA A 795 -5.49 -15.12 -62.50
N SER A 796 -4.18 -14.86 -62.66
CA SER A 796 -3.11 -15.60 -61.96
C SER A 796 -2.30 -14.75 -60.96
N ILE A 797 -2.60 -13.45 -60.84
CA ILE A 797 -1.97 -12.55 -59.86
C ILE A 797 -3.03 -11.73 -59.12
N ILE A 798 -3.93 -11.05 -59.84
CA ILE A 798 -4.90 -10.14 -59.20
C ILE A 798 -6.03 -10.92 -58.52
N LEU A 799 -6.69 -11.85 -59.23
CA LEU A 799 -7.80 -12.63 -58.68
C LEU A 799 -7.39 -13.53 -57.51
N PRO A 800 -6.24 -14.26 -57.53
CA PRO A 800 -5.78 -15.01 -56.37
C PRO A 800 -5.39 -14.09 -55.21
N GLY A 801 -4.81 -12.92 -55.47
CA GLY A 801 -4.48 -11.92 -54.44
C GLY A 801 -5.71 -11.35 -53.73
N ILE A 802 -6.78 -11.08 -54.48
CA ILE A 802 -8.08 -10.68 -53.90
C ILE A 802 -8.67 -11.84 -53.08
N LEU A 803 -8.65 -13.06 -53.62
CA LEU A 803 -9.21 -14.24 -52.95
C LEU A 803 -8.49 -14.52 -51.62
N THR A 804 -7.16 -14.50 -51.58
CA THR A 804 -6.41 -14.71 -50.33
C THR A 804 -6.66 -13.61 -49.32
N TYR A 805 -6.66 -12.34 -49.73
CA TYR A 805 -6.96 -11.22 -48.84
C TYR A 805 -8.37 -11.33 -48.23
N VAL A 806 -9.38 -11.64 -49.04
CA VAL A 806 -10.76 -11.86 -48.55
C VAL A 806 -10.81 -13.02 -47.55
N THR A 807 -10.15 -14.16 -47.85
CA THR A 807 -10.14 -15.28 -46.89
C THR A 807 -9.46 -14.91 -45.56
N PHE A 808 -8.38 -14.13 -45.59
CA PHE A 808 -7.64 -13.69 -44.40
C PHE A 808 -8.47 -12.78 -43.48
N GLU A 809 -9.19 -11.81 -44.05
CA GLU A 809 -10.09 -10.95 -43.25
C GLU A 809 -11.28 -11.76 -42.67
N THR A 810 -11.84 -12.70 -43.45
CA THR A 810 -12.90 -13.58 -42.92
C THR A 810 -12.41 -14.52 -41.82
N ASP A 811 -11.16 -15.00 -41.87
CA ASP A 811 -10.55 -15.81 -40.80
C ASP A 811 -10.42 -14.98 -39.51
N ILE A 812 -9.85 -13.77 -39.58
CA ILE A 812 -9.75 -12.87 -38.42
C ILE A 812 -11.11 -12.62 -37.75
N TYR A 813 -12.18 -12.46 -38.56
CA TYR A 813 -13.54 -12.27 -38.04
C TYR A 813 -14.12 -13.55 -37.39
N ILE A 814 -14.02 -14.69 -38.08
CA ILE A 814 -14.62 -15.96 -37.64
C ILE A 814 -13.86 -16.54 -36.43
N LEU A 815 -12.53 -16.59 -36.49
CA LEU A 815 -11.70 -17.19 -35.45
C LEU A 815 -11.84 -16.45 -34.10
N LYS A 816 -12.02 -15.12 -34.15
CA LYS A 816 -12.26 -14.28 -32.97
C LYS A 816 -13.59 -14.59 -32.26
N ASN A 817 -14.60 -15.05 -32.99
CA ASN A 817 -15.90 -15.46 -32.45
C ASN A 817 -15.95 -16.94 -32.02
N ILE A 818 -15.10 -17.82 -32.58
CA ILE A 818 -15.08 -19.26 -32.24
C ILE A 818 -14.11 -19.59 -31.10
N ILE A 819 -12.96 -18.89 -31.00
CA ILE A 819 -11.96 -19.14 -29.93
C ILE A 819 -12.52 -18.89 -28.52
N SER A 820 -13.50 -18.00 -28.38
CA SER A 820 -14.19 -17.74 -27.09
C SER A 820 -15.07 -18.91 -26.63
N ILE A 821 -15.43 -19.84 -27.51
CA ILE A 821 -16.43 -20.89 -27.23
C ILE A 821 -15.76 -22.20 -26.78
N ASN A 822 -14.63 -22.60 -27.37
CA ASN A 822 -13.93 -23.82 -26.91
C ASN A 822 -12.43 -23.87 -27.28
N PRO A 823 -11.50 -24.00 -26.30
CA PRO A 823 -10.06 -23.98 -26.56
C PRO A 823 -9.49 -25.27 -27.20
N GLN A 824 -10.28 -26.35 -27.32
CA GLN A 824 -9.78 -27.61 -27.90
C GLN A 824 -9.59 -27.58 -29.43
N PHE A 825 -10.19 -26.64 -30.16
CA PHE A 825 -10.03 -26.52 -31.62
C PHE A 825 -8.63 -26.07 -32.09
N ARG A 826 -7.67 -25.91 -31.16
CA ARG A 826 -6.35 -25.32 -31.39
C ARG A 826 -5.32 -26.23 -32.07
N GLN A 827 -5.62 -27.51 -32.30
CA GLN A 827 -4.63 -28.52 -32.74
C GLN A 827 -4.80 -29.04 -34.18
N PHE A 828 -5.82 -28.62 -34.92
CA PHE A 828 -5.92 -28.90 -36.35
C PHE A 828 -6.55 -27.71 -37.06
N HIS A 829 -5.88 -27.17 -38.09
CA HIS A 829 -6.38 -26.05 -38.87
C HIS A 829 -7.48 -26.50 -39.84
N TRP A 830 -8.64 -26.90 -39.33
CA TRP A 830 -9.85 -27.12 -40.12
C TRP A 830 -10.20 -25.89 -40.98
N VAL A 831 -9.86 -24.70 -40.49
CA VAL A 831 -9.97 -23.44 -41.24
C VAL A 831 -9.06 -23.42 -42.47
N PHE A 832 -7.78 -23.80 -42.37
CA PHE A 832 -6.89 -23.94 -43.53
C PHE A 832 -7.41 -24.99 -44.52
N GLY A 833 -7.94 -26.11 -44.02
CA GLY A 833 -8.62 -27.11 -44.86
C GLY A 833 -9.81 -26.52 -45.62
N ALA A 834 -10.64 -25.71 -44.97
CA ALA A 834 -11.83 -25.11 -45.57
C ALA A 834 -11.53 -23.93 -46.50
N THR A 835 -10.53 -23.08 -46.20
CA THR A 835 -10.26 -21.84 -46.95
C THR A 835 -9.15 -21.96 -47.99
N CYS A 836 -8.15 -22.81 -47.78
CA CYS A 836 -7.03 -23.00 -48.71
C CYS A 836 -7.28 -24.17 -49.67
N LEU A 837 -7.61 -25.36 -49.17
CA LEU A 837 -7.75 -26.54 -50.04
C LEU A 837 -8.98 -26.44 -50.95
N PHE A 838 -10.12 -25.93 -50.48
CA PHE A 838 -11.37 -25.96 -51.25
C PHE A 838 -11.30 -25.21 -52.60
N PRO A 839 -10.80 -23.95 -52.69
CA PRO A 839 -10.60 -23.29 -53.98
C PRO A 839 -9.60 -24.01 -54.89
N ILE A 840 -8.51 -24.53 -54.31
CA ILE A 840 -7.47 -25.27 -55.04
C ILE A 840 -8.06 -26.55 -55.67
N MET A 841 -8.85 -27.31 -54.91
CA MET A 841 -9.48 -28.54 -55.39
C MET A 841 -10.50 -28.28 -56.50
N ILE A 842 -11.23 -27.16 -56.46
CA ILE A 842 -12.13 -26.76 -57.57
C ILE A 842 -11.30 -26.42 -58.83
N LEU A 843 -10.26 -25.59 -58.71
CA LEU A 843 -9.43 -25.19 -59.83
C LEU A 843 -8.68 -26.38 -60.46
N LEU A 844 -8.16 -27.31 -59.66
CA LEU A 844 -7.54 -28.55 -60.13
C LEU A 844 -8.57 -29.55 -60.70
N GLY A 845 -9.80 -29.57 -60.19
CA GLY A 845 -10.92 -30.31 -60.79
C GLY A 845 -11.26 -29.81 -62.20
N ILE A 846 -11.28 -28.49 -62.39
CA ILE A 846 -11.44 -27.86 -63.71
C ILE A 846 -10.21 -28.17 -64.62
N ALA A 847 -8.99 -28.09 -64.08
CA ALA A 847 -7.77 -28.39 -64.82
C ALA A 847 -7.70 -29.84 -65.31
N THR A 848 -8.13 -30.79 -64.48
CA THR A 848 -8.18 -32.22 -64.83
C THR A 848 -9.32 -32.52 -65.80
N ALA A 849 -10.49 -31.89 -65.65
CA ALA A 849 -11.58 -31.99 -66.63
C ALA A 849 -11.15 -31.54 -68.03
N PHE A 850 -10.49 -30.37 -68.16
CA PHE A 850 -9.94 -29.92 -69.45
C PHE A 850 -8.86 -30.87 -69.98
N GLY A 851 -7.97 -31.39 -69.13
CA GLY A 851 -6.94 -32.35 -69.53
C GLY A 851 -7.51 -33.67 -70.06
N VAL A 852 -8.50 -34.25 -69.37
CA VAL A 852 -9.20 -35.47 -69.80
C VAL A 852 -9.96 -35.24 -71.09
N TYR A 853 -10.64 -34.10 -71.24
CA TYR A 853 -11.41 -33.79 -72.44
C TYR A 853 -10.51 -33.49 -73.65
N ALA A 854 -9.33 -32.88 -73.44
CA ALA A 854 -8.31 -32.73 -74.48
C ALA A 854 -7.73 -34.07 -74.94
N ILE A 855 -7.49 -35.03 -74.02
CA ILE A 855 -7.10 -36.40 -74.37
C ILE A 855 -8.21 -37.10 -75.17
N PHE A 856 -9.47 -36.98 -74.74
CA PHE A 856 -10.61 -37.60 -75.43
C PHE A 856 -10.79 -37.06 -76.86
N GLN A 857 -10.73 -35.73 -77.05
CA GLN A 857 -10.77 -35.15 -78.40
C GLN A 857 -9.52 -35.50 -79.22
N GLY A 858 -8.33 -35.49 -78.62
CA GLY A 858 -7.08 -35.88 -79.29
C GLY A 858 -7.14 -37.29 -79.84
N LEU A 859 -7.62 -38.26 -79.06
CA LEU A 859 -7.82 -39.65 -79.48
C LEU A 859 -8.88 -39.77 -80.58
N TYR A 860 -10.04 -39.12 -80.40
CA TYR A 860 -11.14 -39.15 -81.37
C TYR A 860 -10.74 -38.54 -82.73
N ILE A 861 -9.94 -37.47 -82.73
CA ILE A 861 -9.46 -36.84 -83.96
C ILE A 861 -8.29 -37.63 -84.56
N GLN A 862 -7.37 -38.17 -83.76
CA GLN A 862 -6.30 -39.06 -84.23
C GLN A 862 -6.88 -40.31 -84.93
N GLU A 863 -7.96 -40.89 -84.40
CA GLU A 863 -8.64 -42.02 -85.05
C GLU A 863 -9.27 -41.63 -86.40
N LYS A 864 -9.73 -40.38 -86.53
CA LYS A 864 -10.42 -39.87 -87.72
C LYS A 864 -9.49 -39.32 -88.81
N GLU A 865 -8.34 -38.73 -88.46
CA GLU A 865 -7.36 -38.14 -89.39
C GLU A 865 -6.13 -39.04 -89.67
N LYS A 866 -6.29 -40.38 -89.64
CA LYS A 866 -5.25 -41.42 -89.87
C LYS A 866 -4.46 -41.32 -91.21
N GLN A 867 -4.72 -40.34 -92.06
CA GLN A 867 -4.05 -40.14 -93.36
C GLN A 867 -2.88 -39.14 -93.34
N SER A 868 -2.55 -38.50 -92.21
CA SER A 868 -1.40 -37.55 -92.16
C SER A 868 -0.48 -37.71 -90.95
N VAL A 869 0.70 -38.30 -91.19
CA VAL A 869 1.75 -38.59 -90.19
C VAL A 869 2.24 -37.34 -89.44
N LYS A 870 2.14 -36.15 -90.04
CA LYS A 870 2.47 -34.89 -89.35
C LYS A 870 1.45 -34.53 -88.28
N LYS A 871 0.15 -34.53 -88.59
CA LYS A 871 -0.91 -34.24 -87.60
C LYS A 871 -0.96 -35.29 -86.50
N GLU A 872 -0.77 -36.57 -86.82
CA GLU A 872 -0.71 -37.65 -85.82
C GLU A 872 0.35 -37.39 -84.75
N ASN A 873 1.54 -36.92 -85.14
CA ASN A 873 2.57 -36.51 -84.18
C ASN A 873 2.14 -35.30 -83.32
N VAL A 874 1.33 -34.38 -83.85
CA VAL A 874 0.80 -33.25 -83.06
C VAL A 874 -0.22 -33.74 -82.02
N TYR A 875 -1.20 -34.57 -82.42
CA TYR A 875 -2.18 -35.14 -81.49
C TYR A 875 -1.51 -36.03 -80.42
N SER A 876 -0.51 -36.81 -80.79
CA SER A 876 0.30 -37.61 -79.85
C SER A 876 1.04 -36.74 -78.82
N ASN A 877 1.69 -35.64 -79.26
CA ASN A 877 2.32 -34.69 -78.32
C ASN A 877 1.28 -33.97 -77.43
N ILE A 878 0.07 -33.66 -77.93
CA ILE A 878 -1.05 -33.11 -77.14
C ILE A 878 -1.46 -34.09 -76.03
N ILE A 879 -1.77 -35.34 -76.39
CA ILE A 879 -2.17 -36.40 -75.43
C ILE A 879 -1.08 -36.60 -74.37
N LEU A 880 0.18 -36.69 -74.79
CA LEU A 880 1.30 -36.94 -73.89
C LEU A 880 1.62 -35.72 -73.00
N SER A 881 1.42 -34.48 -73.50
CA SER A 881 1.47 -33.26 -72.68
C SER A 881 0.35 -33.26 -71.63
N SER A 882 -0.89 -33.59 -71.99
CA SER A 882 -1.99 -33.72 -71.02
C SER A 882 -1.76 -34.82 -69.97
N LEU A 883 -1.15 -35.94 -70.35
CA LEU A 883 -0.76 -37.00 -69.39
C LEU A 883 0.35 -36.52 -68.44
N CYS A 884 1.39 -35.85 -68.94
CA CYS A 884 2.43 -35.26 -68.08
C CYS A 884 1.88 -34.17 -67.15
N SER A 885 0.86 -33.41 -67.58
CA SER A 885 0.13 -32.45 -66.73
C SER A 885 -0.58 -33.14 -65.57
N PHE A 886 -1.25 -34.28 -65.81
CA PHE A 886 -1.86 -35.08 -64.74
C PHE A 886 -0.82 -35.61 -63.74
N CYS A 887 0.31 -36.14 -64.23
CA CYS A 887 1.41 -36.57 -63.35
C CYS A 887 1.97 -35.41 -62.50
N PHE A 888 2.17 -34.24 -63.10
CA PHE A 888 2.61 -33.03 -62.39
C PHE A 888 1.64 -32.63 -61.26
N ILE A 889 0.33 -32.59 -61.53
CA ILE A 889 -0.71 -32.30 -60.52
C ILE A 889 -0.67 -33.30 -59.37
N LEU A 890 -0.55 -34.60 -59.68
CA LEU A 890 -0.53 -35.67 -58.67
C LEU A 890 0.71 -35.60 -57.78
N CYS A 891 1.90 -35.44 -58.36
CA CYS A 891 3.15 -35.31 -57.61
C CYS A 891 3.14 -34.07 -56.70
N PHE A 892 2.63 -32.93 -57.19
CA PHE A 892 2.54 -31.67 -56.44
C PHE A 892 1.63 -31.79 -55.21
N TYR A 893 0.47 -32.45 -55.34
CA TYR A 893 -0.45 -32.63 -54.22
C TYR A 893 0.11 -33.55 -53.13
N LEU A 894 0.75 -34.66 -53.54
CA LEU A 894 1.37 -35.61 -52.61
C LEU A 894 2.57 -34.99 -51.87
N ASP A 895 3.40 -34.23 -52.58
CA ASP A 895 4.50 -33.46 -51.99
C ASP A 895 4.03 -32.49 -50.90
N PHE A 896 3.06 -31.64 -51.24
CA PHE A 896 2.49 -30.65 -50.32
C PHE A 896 1.88 -31.30 -49.07
N PHE A 897 1.15 -32.41 -49.23
CA PHE A 897 0.58 -33.13 -48.09
C PHE A 897 1.66 -33.75 -47.18
N LEU A 898 2.75 -34.25 -47.75
CA LEU A 898 3.88 -34.81 -47.00
C LEU A 898 4.70 -33.74 -46.27
N PHE A 899 4.84 -32.53 -46.84
CA PHE A 899 5.45 -31.38 -46.17
C PHE A 899 4.73 -31.03 -44.84
N LEU A 900 3.40 -31.05 -44.84
CA LEU A 900 2.57 -30.79 -43.66
C LEU A 900 2.67 -31.89 -42.57
N LEU A 901 3.08 -33.11 -42.94
CA LEU A 901 3.15 -34.27 -42.04
C LEU A 901 4.58 -34.62 -41.58
N ARG A 902 5.49 -33.63 -41.54
CA ARG A 902 6.91 -33.80 -41.17
C ARG A 902 7.14 -34.13 -39.68
N GLY A 903 6.74 -35.33 -39.26
CA GLY A 903 6.94 -35.87 -37.90
C GLY A 903 7.84 -37.10 -37.80
N THR A 904 8.20 -37.76 -38.91
CA THR A 904 9.01 -39.00 -38.90
C THR A 904 10.06 -39.01 -40.02
N THR A 905 11.11 -39.83 -39.85
CA THR A 905 12.13 -40.09 -40.88
C THR A 905 11.57 -40.78 -42.12
N LEU A 906 10.49 -41.56 -41.98
CA LEU A 906 9.82 -42.21 -43.11
C LEU A 906 9.16 -41.18 -44.03
N TYR A 907 8.41 -40.22 -43.48
CA TYR A 907 7.78 -39.15 -44.27
C TYR A 907 8.82 -38.27 -44.97
N VAL A 908 9.98 -38.02 -44.34
CA VAL A 908 11.11 -37.29 -44.95
C VAL A 908 11.65 -37.99 -46.20
N LEU A 909 11.79 -39.32 -46.18
CA LEU A 909 12.27 -40.07 -47.35
C LEU A 909 11.22 -40.10 -48.49
N ILE A 910 9.94 -40.26 -48.15
CA ILE A 910 8.84 -40.29 -49.14
C ILE A 910 8.67 -38.90 -49.78
N TYR A 911 8.76 -37.81 -49.00
CA TYR A 911 8.78 -36.43 -49.50
C TYR A 911 9.90 -36.23 -50.54
N CYS A 912 11.14 -36.64 -50.22
CA CYS A 912 12.27 -36.51 -51.13
C CYS A 912 12.07 -37.28 -52.46
N PHE A 913 11.33 -38.40 -52.45
CA PHE A 913 11.00 -39.14 -53.67
C PHE A 913 9.99 -38.39 -54.56
N PHE A 914 8.91 -37.85 -53.98
CA PHE A 914 7.92 -37.09 -54.75
C PHE A 914 8.48 -35.77 -55.31
N GLN A 915 9.35 -35.10 -54.55
CA GLN A 915 10.12 -33.94 -55.03
C GLN A 915 10.90 -34.25 -56.32
N ILE A 916 11.62 -35.37 -56.38
CA ILE A 916 12.36 -35.78 -57.60
C ILE A 916 11.40 -36.13 -58.75
N SER A 917 10.28 -36.81 -58.45
CA SER A 917 9.25 -37.16 -59.43
C SER A 917 8.56 -35.93 -60.06
N LEU A 918 8.37 -34.86 -59.27
CA LEU A 918 7.84 -33.58 -59.72
C LEU A 918 8.71 -32.94 -60.80
N VAL A 919 10.04 -32.87 -60.58
CA VAL A 919 11.01 -32.31 -61.56
C VAL A 919 10.95 -33.05 -62.89
N LEU A 920 10.99 -34.39 -62.84
CA LEU A 920 10.96 -35.22 -64.05
C LEU A 920 9.67 -34.99 -64.85
N SER A 921 8.53 -34.88 -64.15
CA SER A 921 7.23 -34.60 -64.77
C SER A 921 7.23 -33.24 -65.49
N ILE A 922 7.81 -32.19 -64.89
CA ILE A 922 7.94 -30.86 -65.52
C ILE A 922 8.84 -30.92 -66.76
N ILE A 923 10.01 -31.58 -66.69
CA ILE A 923 10.96 -31.67 -67.81
C ILE A 923 10.30 -32.35 -69.03
N PHE A 924 9.58 -33.45 -68.82
CA PHE A 924 8.85 -34.12 -69.90
C PHE A 924 7.68 -33.27 -70.41
N TYR A 925 6.92 -32.63 -69.53
CA TYR A 925 5.83 -31.73 -69.91
C TYR A 925 6.29 -30.59 -70.82
N VAL A 926 7.38 -29.90 -70.45
CA VAL A 926 8.03 -28.84 -71.23
C VAL A 926 8.41 -29.34 -72.63
N LYS A 927 9.07 -30.50 -72.70
CA LYS A 927 9.52 -31.12 -73.96
C LYS A 927 8.36 -31.37 -74.92
N TYR A 928 7.26 -31.95 -74.45
CA TYR A 928 6.11 -32.26 -75.31
C TYR A 928 5.31 -31.00 -75.65
N TYR A 929 5.19 -30.03 -74.73
CA TYR A 929 4.50 -28.77 -75.00
C TYR A 929 5.19 -27.94 -76.11
N PHE A 930 6.53 -27.79 -76.07
CA PHE A 930 7.25 -27.07 -77.13
C PHE A 930 7.18 -27.77 -78.50
N ASN A 931 7.05 -29.09 -78.56
CA ASN A 931 6.84 -29.81 -79.81
C ASN A 931 5.51 -29.44 -80.50
N ILE A 932 4.46 -29.12 -79.73
CA ILE A 932 3.15 -28.66 -80.25
C ILE A 932 3.28 -27.27 -80.89
N GLY A 933 4.13 -26.39 -80.35
CA GLY A 933 4.41 -25.08 -80.95
C GLY A 933 5.31 -25.17 -82.19
N SER A 934 6.34 -26.02 -82.16
CA SER A 934 7.31 -26.18 -83.24
C SER A 934 6.71 -26.77 -84.52
N SER A 935 5.68 -27.62 -84.42
CA SER A 935 4.99 -28.20 -85.57
C SER A 935 4.22 -27.15 -86.38
N LYS A 936 3.43 -26.27 -85.73
CA LYS A 936 2.70 -25.19 -86.41
C LYS A 936 3.64 -24.19 -87.10
N LEU A 937 4.79 -23.89 -86.49
CA LEU A 937 5.84 -23.09 -87.13
C LEU A 937 6.39 -23.75 -88.40
N LYS A 938 6.53 -25.08 -88.43
CA LYS A 938 6.92 -25.81 -89.64
C LYS A 938 5.82 -25.82 -90.70
N GLU A 939 4.54 -25.91 -90.34
CA GLU A 939 3.43 -25.84 -91.30
C GLU A 939 3.37 -24.46 -92.00
N ASN A 940 3.47 -23.36 -91.26
CA ASN A 940 3.49 -22.00 -91.83
C ASN A 940 4.71 -21.71 -92.75
N VAL A 941 5.87 -22.29 -92.44
CA VAL A 941 7.07 -22.19 -93.31
C VAL A 941 6.95 -23.07 -94.54
N GLN A 942 6.46 -24.31 -94.37
CA GLN A 942 6.44 -25.33 -95.41
C GLN A 942 5.25 -25.19 -96.38
N GLY A 943 4.21 -24.42 -96.01
CA GLY A 943 3.21 -23.91 -96.94
C GLY A 943 3.72 -22.78 -97.85
N ASN A 944 4.83 -22.12 -97.52
CA ASN A 944 5.39 -20.99 -98.26
C ASN A 944 6.71 -21.29 -99.00
N THR A 945 7.37 -22.43 -98.79
CA THR A 945 8.62 -22.77 -99.49
C THR A 945 8.67 -24.21 -100.03
N VAL A 946 8.31 -24.36 -101.31
CA VAL A 946 8.69 -25.53 -102.12
C VAL A 946 10.15 -25.37 -102.54
N GLY A 947 11.09 -26.06 -101.88
CA GLY A 947 12.51 -25.91 -102.22
C GLY A 947 13.49 -26.84 -101.51
N LYS A 948 13.79 -27.99 -102.14
CA LYS A 948 15.01 -28.81 -102.04
C LYS A 948 15.51 -29.22 -100.63
N ALA A 949 15.44 -30.52 -100.36
CA ALA A 949 16.22 -31.17 -99.29
C ALA A 949 17.65 -31.51 -99.76
N TYR A 950 18.56 -31.78 -98.82
CA TYR A 950 19.69 -32.71 -98.97
C TYR A 950 20.09 -33.27 -97.60
N ASP A 951 20.21 -34.60 -97.51
CA ASP A 951 20.78 -35.32 -96.35
C ASP A 951 22.32 -35.36 -96.42
N MET A 952 22.98 -35.61 -95.28
CA MET A 952 24.16 -36.49 -95.22
C MET A 952 24.43 -36.98 -93.78
N SER A 953 25.22 -38.04 -93.68
CA SER A 953 25.25 -38.97 -92.53
C SER A 953 26.59 -39.05 -91.79
N HIS A 954 26.63 -39.91 -90.76
CA HIS A 954 27.80 -40.42 -90.03
C HIS A 954 29.12 -40.50 -90.82
N ASP A 955 30.25 -40.11 -90.20
CA ASP A 955 31.21 -41.09 -89.63
C ASP A 955 32.50 -40.43 -89.08
N ARG A 956 32.99 -40.87 -87.91
CA ARG A 956 34.29 -41.56 -87.73
C ARG A 956 34.64 -41.84 -86.26
N LEU A 957 35.47 -42.86 -86.06
CA LEU A 957 35.80 -43.50 -84.79
C LEU A 957 37.32 -43.70 -84.62
N LEU A 958 37.78 -43.75 -83.36
CA LEU A 958 38.99 -44.41 -82.83
C LEU A 958 40.40 -43.86 -83.17
N GLY A 959 41.18 -43.62 -82.09
CA GLY A 959 42.66 -43.51 -82.06
C GLY A 959 43.20 -42.25 -81.38
N THR A 960 44.35 -42.22 -80.67
CA THR A 960 45.13 -43.33 -80.05
C THR A 960 46.09 -42.76 -78.96
N SER A 961 46.64 -43.63 -78.09
CA SER A 961 47.80 -43.38 -77.20
C SER A 961 49.07 -44.07 -77.78
N PRO A 962 50.34 -43.83 -77.35
CA PRO A 962 50.80 -43.50 -75.98
C PRO A 962 52.05 -42.58 -75.79
N SER A 963 52.43 -42.40 -74.51
CA SER A 963 53.78 -42.23 -73.90
C SER A 963 54.79 -41.16 -74.37
N GLU A 964 55.18 -40.31 -73.40
CA GLU A 964 56.56 -39.89 -72.99
C GLU A 964 57.67 -39.63 -74.04
N GLN A 965 58.32 -38.45 -73.99
CA GLN A 965 59.63 -38.26 -73.32
C GLN A 965 60.17 -36.80 -73.33
N TYR A 966 60.88 -36.46 -72.24
CA TYR A 966 61.95 -35.46 -72.03
C TYR A 966 62.02 -34.07 -72.72
N SER A 967 62.38 -33.07 -71.89
CA SER A 967 62.78 -31.70 -72.25
C SER A 967 64.16 -31.63 -72.93
N PRO A 968 64.57 -30.44 -73.44
CA PRO A 968 65.45 -29.60 -72.62
C PRO A 968 65.17 -28.07 -72.69
N GLU A 969 65.73 -27.34 -71.70
CA GLU A 969 66.57 -26.12 -71.78
C GLU A 969 66.37 -25.09 -72.94
N VAL A 970 66.49 -23.75 -72.80
CA VAL A 970 66.93 -22.88 -71.68
C VAL A 970 66.62 -21.37 -71.95
N ASP A 971 66.79 -20.51 -70.92
CA ASP A 971 67.02 -19.04 -70.91
C ASP A 971 65.99 -17.94 -71.33
N HIS A 972 65.60 -17.18 -70.28
CA HIS A 972 65.82 -15.73 -70.07
C HIS A 972 65.19 -14.61 -70.94
N SER A 973 64.33 -13.82 -70.25
CA SER A 973 64.40 -12.33 -70.13
C SER A 973 63.93 -11.46 -71.34
N SER A 974 63.60 -10.16 -71.21
CA SER A 974 63.32 -9.28 -70.06
C SER A 974 62.45 -8.07 -70.47
N ALA A 975 61.61 -7.56 -69.55
CA ALA A 975 60.97 -6.22 -69.57
C ALA A 975 60.40 -5.96 -68.16
N ASN A 976 60.69 -4.92 -67.37
CA ASN A 976 61.43 -3.65 -67.53
C ASN A 976 60.64 -2.43 -68.09
N THR A 977 60.78 -1.30 -67.39
CA THR A 977 60.27 0.08 -67.63
C THR A 977 58.75 0.40 -67.51
N SER A 978 58.50 1.58 -66.93
CA SER A 978 57.23 2.33 -66.72
C SER A 978 57.23 3.58 -67.68
N PRO A 979 56.40 4.68 -67.61
CA PRO A 979 55.63 5.28 -66.49
C PRO A 979 54.23 5.93 -66.90
N PRO A 980 53.75 7.17 -66.53
CA PRO A 980 52.30 7.54 -66.43
C PRO A 980 51.94 8.74 -67.39
N PRO A 981 51.10 9.81 -67.12
CA PRO A 981 50.14 10.21 -66.06
C PRO A 981 48.82 10.89 -66.61
N ILE A 982 48.25 11.91 -65.89
CA ILE A 982 47.22 12.93 -66.25
C ILE A 982 45.74 12.50 -66.04
N SER A 983 44.85 13.09 -65.21
CA SER A 983 44.58 14.43 -64.59
C SER A 983 43.70 15.40 -65.41
N TYR A 984 42.94 16.38 -64.88
CA TYR A 984 42.81 17.03 -63.54
C TYR A 984 41.29 17.13 -63.16
N THR A 985 40.72 17.82 -62.15
CA THR A 985 41.08 18.79 -61.06
C THR A 985 40.03 18.57 -59.90
N THR A 986 39.60 19.41 -58.93
CA THR A 986 39.76 20.79 -58.38
C THR A 986 39.24 20.73 -56.92
N THR A 987 39.97 21.14 -55.85
CA THR A 987 39.93 22.44 -55.11
C THR A 987 38.56 22.90 -54.54
N TYR A 988 38.40 23.43 -53.31
CA TYR A 988 39.29 23.86 -52.19
C TYR A 988 38.67 23.42 -50.84
N GLY A 989 39.35 23.36 -49.68
CA GLY A 989 40.78 23.48 -49.35
C GLY A 989 41.03 23.93 -47.88
N TYR A 990 41.96 23.24 -47.19
CA TYR A 990 42.90 23.70 -46.12
C TYR A 990 42.42 24.55 -44.89
N ALA A 991 43.04 24.48 -43.70
CA ALA A 991 44.27 23.82 -43.24
C ALA A 991 44.21 23.39 -41.75
N ASP A 992 45.05 22.41 -41.38
CA ASP A 992 46.03 22.35 -40.26
C ASP A 992 45.86 23.21 -38.99
N SER A 993 46.38 22.85 -37.80
CA SER A 993 46.75 21.58 -37.13
C SER A 993 47.30 21.95 -35.73
N VAL A 994 47.13 21.08 -34.70
CA VAL A 994 48.08 20.87 -33.56
C VAL A 994 48.70 22.13 -32.90
N ASN A 995 48.44 22.47 -31.62
CA ASN A 995 48.88 21.67 -30.47
C ASN A 995 48.33 22.12 -29.09
N SER A 996 48.68 21.33 -28.06
CA SER A 996 48.80 21.66 -26.62
C SER A 996 47.56 22.00 -25.77
N SER A 997 47.42 21.21 -24.70
CA SER A 997 46.77 21.50 -23.40
C SER A 997 47.27 22.82 -22.75
N THR A 998 46.59 23.48 -21.81
CA THR A 998 46.10 22.96 -20.51
C THR A 998 44.79 23.66 -20.03
N SER A 999 44.58 23.87 -18.72
CA SER A 999 43.25 23.86 -18.09
C SER A 999 42.85 25.09 -17.24
N HIS A 1000 41.52 25.18 -17.00
CA HIS A 1000 40.82 25.81 -15.88
C HIS A 1000 40.50 27.33 -15.82
N LYS A 1001 39.19 27.56 -15.58
CA LYS A 1001 38.55 28.45 -14.58
C LYS A 1001 38.18 29.93 -14.90
N ASP A 1002 36.86 30.14 -14.80
CA ASP A 1002 36.15 31.11 -13.93
C ASP A 1002 35.89 32.59 -14.32
N ILE A 1003 34.58 32.92 -14.35
CA ILE A 1003 33.91 34.17 -13.89
C ILE A 1003 34.04 35.45 -14.76
N GLY A 1004 32.93 36.20 -14.98
CA GLY A 1004 33.03 37.55 -15.59
C GLY A 1004 31.78 38.28 -16.17
N THR A 1005 30.57 38.05 -15.67
CA THR A 1005 29.34 38.90 -15.79
C THR A 1005 29.33 40.22 -16.61
N TYR A 1006 28.30 40.45 -17.45
CA TYR A 1006 27.18 41.39 -17.13
C TYR A 1006 25.93 41.29 -18.06
N ARG A 1007 24.83 41.94 -17.65
CA ARG A 1007 23.46 42.04 -18.26
C ARG A 1007 23.28 43.36 -19.06
N PRO A 1008 22.12 43.71 -19.72
CA PRO A 1008 20.72 43.25 -19.55
C PRO A 1008 19.96 42.89 -20.87
N GLY A 1009 18.68 42.47 -20.90
CA GLY A 1009 17.74 42.04 -19.82
C GLY A 1009 16.25 42.14 -20.22
N ILE A 1010 15.35 41.70 -19.30
CA ILE A 1010 13.91 42.07 -19.17
C ILE A 1010 12.89 41.37 -20.12
N ASP A 1011 11.78 40.72 -19.67
CA ASP A 1011 11.39 40.24 -18.32
C ASP A 1011 10.18 39.22 -18.32
N THR A 1012 10.30 38.13 -17.53
CA THR A 1012 9.27 37.51 -16.60
C THR A 1012 7.88 37.01 -17.11
N ILE A 1013 7.04 36.21 -16.39
CA ILE A 1013 7.09 35.57 -15.04
C ILE A 1013 6.23 34.26 -15.00
N ASP A 1014 6.36 33.44 -13.94
CA ASP A 1014 5.62 32.18 -13.67
C ASP A 1014 4.20 32.33 -13.09
N LEU A 1015 3.37 31.25 -13.14
CA LEU A 1015 2.59 30.63 -12.02
C LEU A 1015 1.25 29.92 -12.39
N TYR A 1016 0.87 28.97 -11.53
CA TYR A 1016 -0.40 28.23 -11.38
C TYR A 1016 -1.50 29.09 -10.66
N PRO A 1017 -2.77 28.64 -10.40
CA PRO A 1017 -3.56 27.46 -10.85
C PRO A 1017 -5.07 27.76 -11.22
N THR A 1018 -5.91 26.70 -11.25
CA THR A 1018 -7.36 26.64 -10.86
C THR A 1018 -8.50 27.16 -11.75
N GLN A 1019 -9.47 26.25 -11.97
CA GLN A 1019 -10.96 26.41 -12.00
C GLN A 1019 -11.65 27.36 -13.01
N GLY A 1020 -12.95 27.12 -13.24
CA GLY A 1020 -13.88 28.15 -13.77
C GLY A 1020 -14.55 27.82 -15.12
N THR A 1021 -15.66 27.08 -15.09
CA THR A 1021 -16.53 26.88 -16.28
C THR A 1021 -17.41 28.11 -16.57
N TRP A 1022 -17.86 28.31 -17.82
CA TRP A 1022 -19.29 28.49 -18.18
C TRP A 1022 -19.61 28.68 -19.70
N LYS A 1023 -20.47 27.80 -20.22
CA LYS A 1023 -21.61 28.01 -21.15
C LYS A 1023 -21.50 28.79 -22.50
N ASN A 1024 -21.68 28.00 -23.57
CA ASN A 1024 -22.73 28.10 -24.62
C ASN A 1024 -22.74 29.18 -25.72
N CYS A 1025 -22.77 28.70 -26.98
CA CYS A 1025 -23.85 28.99 -27.95
C CYS A 1025 -24.10 27.79 -28.91
N LYS A 1026 -25.14 27.83 -29.77
CA LYS A 1026 -25.81 26.65 -30.40
C LYS A 1026 -25.97 26.72 -31.94
N ARG A 1027 -26.32 25.54 -32.53
CA ARG A 1027 -27.08 25.23 -33.80
C ARG A 1027 -26.21 24.64 -34.93
N ASN A 1028 -26.62 23.65 -35.76
CA ASN A 1028 -27.74 22.66 -35.83
C ASN A 1028 -27.11 21.32 -36.36
N GLY A 1029 -27.58 20.08 -36.12
CA GLY A 1029 -28.87 19.43 -36.49
C GLY A 1029 -28.80 18.77 -37.89
N PRO A 1030 -29.43 17.59 -38.22
CA PRO A 1030 -30.43 16.80 -37.46
C PRO A 1030 -30.22 15.24 -37.37
N LEU A 1031 -30.97 14.59 -36.46
CA LEU A 1031 -31.72 13.28 -36.47
C LEU A 1031 -31.21 12.07 -37.34
N VAL A 1032 -31.39 10.77 -37.04
CA VAL A 1032 -32.23 9.92 -36.13
C VAL A 1032 -31.73 8.44 -36.21
N SER A 1033 -32.11 7.39 -35.45
CA SER A 1033 -32.30 7.12 -34.00
C SER A 1033 -32.78 5.65 -33.77
N LEU A 1034 -32.49 5.03 -32.61
CA LEU A 1034 -33.06 3.76 -32.08
C LEU A 1034 -32.65 2.46 -32.83
N VAL A 1035 -32.64 1.26 -32.20
CA VAL A 1035 -32.97 0.89 -30.80
C VAL A 1035 -31.71 0.53 -30.03
#